data_AF-A0A2J6NPV0-F1
#
_entry.id   AF-A0A2J6NPV0-F1
#
_cell.length_a   1.000
_cell.length_b   1.000
_cell.length_c   1.000
_cell.angle_alpha   90.00
_cell.angle_beta   90.00
_cell.angle_gamma   90.00
#
_symmetry.space_group_name_H-M   'P 1'
#
loop_
_entity.id
_entity.type
_entity.pdbx_description
1 polymer ?
#
loop_
_entity_poly.entity_id
_entity_poly.type
_entity_poly.pdbx_seq_one_letter_code
_entity_poly.pdbx_strand_id
1 'polypeptide(L)'
;MDEEQVKEQIKELRKQAKEAPQKDHRQILGRAYNCAQAARREGLNVDWELSWVMYDLLVDELDREQDGNGRLVSLAKILTQCQRLGLFDPQMGNYLFWKNLQSRLANKAWELAKQDQAADLVKFMITISPSLDDLFTVNYALEPQDHVYLNVKSNERGMTAVASTMTSAMTVAMRRSEDWSALLANMLVAQGALARSIRHNIGNQALASRAWELEKADDQAGLRAFWSVIQPFVSKQDIAFEVLFTPFYVGLYKHHPDQLAQNGRCLMELIATLGIKNLSHDDYQATTNGDQSYPSLADNVADLYLALNKPQLPLTDQFKQLLDQRVIKQVLSREWDAAKSHDPQQLVTTFADTKPLLSQADYHSQTGSLLLPYYLGLYQQQKDQLDRYAATLEQVIEFFGFDHFSESDRQEKESDSGHILPSLAEKIVSAYVKALLITGARDEQVTLAQHGLTILKDQTTNRDWIVYQLGKLLDQRGQLAQLNDELLAAVKHNQRNTYFWSMLAARYRDDDRQNYQAALMMAVSLPNARLADIATLITLLADQEAQRPLVKGLVQLAKATVRAGQQLPAKINQVVAQDWYQSTSACDDVTTTLQDQAKPALGEILYVDVTPAPFFVCWNNQEKNSTGIIPVTTGSVMNPPIHLHDQALTQQVMPGKFYQARIVINGKHHDYYGQLQSYQPTDEVKMNYILPFNGERLDRNERHGFGFLHFLHSDCFVPDNVVSQHQLHNGDLLSGVAQINWNSKKETWGWQLAELNKVEPATEKQVTGTFEYQTIASGRILGFVVLPDGQKALVPEEFLEASEYDDNQDVVAKVAYHWNRKRAKWDLRVTKIAPADVGL
;
A
#
# COMPACT_ATOMS: atom_id res chain seq x y z
N MET A 1 60.85 -34.89 46.21
CA MET A 1 61.74 -33.79 45.77
C MET A 1 60.87 -32.56 45.64
N ASP A 2 61.33 -31.39 46.06
CA ASP A 2 60.62 -30.16 45.69
C ASP A 2 60.89 -29.78 44.22
N GLU A 3 60.14 -28.81 43.70
CA GLU A 3 60.20 -28.38 42.30
C GLU A 3 61.59 -27.88 41.88
N GLU A 4 62.33 -27.24 42.78
CA GLU A 4 63.69 -26.76 42.51
C GLU A 4 64.68 -27.91 42.31
N GLN A 5 64.58 -28.95 43.12
CA GLN A 5 65.44 -30.14 42.98
C GLN A 5 65.22 -30.85 41.65
N VAL A 6 63.97 -30.93 41.18
CA VAL A 6 63.65 -31.54 39.86
C VAL A 6 64.21 -30.66 38.74
N LYS A 7 64.04 -29.33 38.84
CA LYS A 7 64.56 -28.39 37.85
C LYS A 7 66.07 -28.46 37.70
N GLU A 8 66.82 -28.56 38.81
CA GLU A 8 68.27 -28.72 38.71
C GLU A 8 68.70 -30.08 38.17
N GLN A 9 67.99 -31.17 38.49
CA GLN A 9 68.28 -32.46 37.86
C GLN A 9 68.04 -32.43 36.34
N ILE A 10 66.97 -31.78 35.86
CA ILE A 10 66.72 -31.70 34.41
C ILE A 10 67.72 -30.75 33.73
N LYS A 11 68.13 -29.64 34.36
CA LYS A 11 69.20 -28.77 33.84
C LYS A 11 70.52 -29.50 33.68
N GLU A 12 70.90 -30.31 34.66
CA GLU A 12 72.11 -31.13 34.59
C GLU A 12 72.01 -32.18 33.47
N LEU A 13 70.83 -32.81 33.28
CA LEU A 13 70.59 -33.72 32.15
C LEU A 13 70.63 -33.01 30.79
N ARG A 14 70.19 -31.75 30.68
CA ARG A 14 70.35 -30.94 29.45
C ARG A 14 71.81 -30.67 29.14
N LYS A 15 72.61 -30.35 30.15
CA LYS A 15 74.05 -30.15 29.98
C LYS A 15 74.72 -31.44 29.51
N GLN A 16 74.39 -32.57 30.13
CA GLN A 16 74.85 -33.89 29.69
C GLN A 16 74.41 -34.21 28.25
N ALA A 17 73.18 -33.88 27.84
CA ALA A 17 72.69 -34.12 26.48
C ALA A 17 73.53 -33.39 25.41
N LYS A 18 73.99 -32.17 25.70
CA LYS A 18 74.83 -31.38 24.78
C LYS A 18 76.26 -31.88 24.67
N GLU A 19 76.78 -32.49 25.73
CA GLU A 19 78.18 -32.90 25.82
C GLU A 19 78.40 -34.41 25.53
N ALA A 20 77.33 -35.23 25.55
CA ALA A 20 77.44 -36.68 25.46
C ALA A 20 77.56 -37.24 24.02
N PRO A 21 78.34 -38.33 23.82
CA PRO A 21 78.37 -39.06 22.57
C PRO A 21 77.05 -39.81 22.29
N GLN A 22 76.73 -40.04 21.00
CA GLN A 22 75.41 -40.49 20.52
C GLN A 22 74.85 -41.74 21.22
N LYS A 23 75.71 -42.70 21.56
CA LYS A 23 75.31 -43.94 22.23
C LYS A 23 74.65 -43.71 23.60
N ASP A 24 74.94 -42.57 24.24
CA ASP A 24 74.45 -42.24 25.57
C ASP A 24 73.15 -41.40 25.53
N HIS A 25 72.77 -40.87 24.36
CA HIS A 25 71.56 -40.05 24.18
C HIS A 25 70.28 -40.78 24.61
N ARG A 26 70.19 -42.09 24.32
CA ARG A 26 69.05 -42.92 24.75
C ARG A 26 68.97 -43.05 26.28
N GLN A 27 70.13 -43.14 26.93
CA GLN A 27 70.21 -43.28 28.38
C GLN A 27 69.87 -41.94 29.06
N ILE A 28 70.31 -40.82 28.48
CA ILE A 28 69.98 -39.47 28.93
C ILE A 28 68.47 -39.20 28.81
N LEU A 29 67.86 -39.55 27.66
CA LEU A 29 66.42 -39.38 27.45
C LEU A 29 65.60 -40.21 28.46
N GLY A 30 66.02 -41.46 28.71
CA GLY A 30 65.38 -42.33 29.69
C GLY A 30 65.47 -41.78 31.12
N ARG A 31 66.63 -41.21 31.51
CA ARG A 31 66.79 -40.56 32.82
C ARG A 31 65.93 -39.30 32.95
N ALA A 32 65.88 -38.47 31.91
CA ALA A 32 65.05 -37.27 31.90
C ALA A 32 63.56 -37.60 32.02
N TYR A 33 63.11 -38.62 31.28
CA TYR A 33 61.72 -39.10 31.36
C TYR A 33 61.37 -39.63 32.75
N ASN A 34 62.23 -40.47 33.34
CA ASN A 34 61.99 -41.02 34.67
C ASN A 34 61.97 -39.92 35.75
N CYS A 35 62.82 -38.89 35.61
CA CYS A 35 62.80 -37.71 36.47
C CYS A 35 61.48 -36.94 36.36
N ALA A 36 61.00 -36.70 35.13
CA ALA A 36 59.73 -36.02 34.90
C ALA A 36 58.53 -36.83 35.43
N GLN A 37 58.53 -38.15 35.26
CA GLN A 37 57.49 -39.03 35.80
C GLN A 37 57.47 -39.05 37.34
N ALA A 38 58.65 -39.04 37.97
CA ALA A 38 58.73 -38.96 39.43
C ALA A 38 58.16 -37.62 39.94
N ALA A 39 58.47 -36.51 39.28
CA ALA A 39 57.93 -35.19 39.61
C ALA A 39 56.41 -35.10 39.46
N ARG A 40 55.85 -35.70 38.40
CA ARG A 40 54.39 -35.76 38.19
C ARG A 40 53.66 -36.50 39.31
N ARG A 41 54.25 -37.57 39.85
CA ARG A 41 53.65 -38.30 40.99
C ARG A 41 53.54 -37.46 42.25
N GLU A 42 54.43 -36.47 42.41
CA GLU A 42 54.41 -35.48 43.49
C GLU A 42 53.56 -34.24 43.13
N GLY A 43 52.85 -34.25 42.00
CA GLY A 43 51.99 -33.15 41.56
C GLY A 43 52.72 -31.97 40.90
N LEU A 44 54.00 -32.12 40.56
CA LEU A 44 54.80 -31.08 39.91
C LEU A 44 54.70 -31.18 38.39
N ASN A 45 54.46 -30.04 37.72
CA ASN A 45 54.49 -29.96 36.26
C ASN A 45 55.88 -29.52 35.77
N VAL A 46 56.63 -30.48 35.23
CA VAL A 46 58.00 -30.29 34.70
C VAL A 46 58.14 -30.71 33.24
N ASP A 47 57.03 -30.67 32.50
CA ASP A 47 56.93 -31.23 31.14
C ASP A 47 57.67 -30.37 30.10
N TRP A 48 57.75 -29.06 30.35
CA TRP A 48 58.43 -28.14 29.45
C TRP A 48 59.95 -28.31 29.50
N GLU A 49 60.53 -28.68 30.66
CA GLU A 49 61.97 -28.92 30.76
C GLU A 49 62.39 -30.19 29.99
N LEU A 50 61.55 -31.24 29.97
CA LEU A 50 61.79 -32.46 29.20
C LEU A 50 61.80 -32.22 27.69
N SER A 51 60.86 -31.40 27.20
CA SER A 51 60.78 -31.00 25.79
C SER A 51 62.08 -30.36 25.28
N TRP A 52 62.78 -29.64 26.15
CA TRP A 52 64.05 -29.02 25.79
C TRP A 52 65.22 -30.00 25.73
N VAL A 53 65.25 -31.04 26.57
CA VAL A 53 66.23 -32.14 26.44
C VAL A 53 66.05 -32.83 25.08
N MET A 54 64.80 -33.08 24.69
CA MET A 54 64.48 -33.66 23.38
C MET A 54 64.89 -32.76 22.22
N TYR A 55 64.62 -31.46 22.33
CA TYR A 55 65.01 -30.47 21.33
C TYR A 55 66.53 -30.46 21.12
N ASP A 56 67.30 -30.36 22.19
CA ASP A 56 68.76 -30.27 22.11
C ASP A 56 69.35 -31.53 21.45
N LEU A 57 68.79 -32.71 21.72
CA LEU A 57 69.19 -33.97 21.07
C LEU A 57 68.80 -34.04 19.58
N LEU A 58 67.62 -33.56 19.21
CA LEU A 58 67.15 -33.56 17.81
C LEU A 58 67.91 -32.54 16.95
N VAL A 59 68.24 -31.38 17.51
CA VAL A 59 69.01 -30.35 16.80
C VAL A 59 70.43 -30.83 16.53
N ASP A 60 71.08 -31.43 17.52
CA ASP A 60 72.43 -31.99 17.35
C ASP A 60 72.45 -33.09 16.27
N GLU A 61 71.42 -33.94 16.19
CA GLU A 61 71.33 -34.96 15.13
C GLU A 61 71.05 -34.37 13.73
N LEU A 62 70.32 -33.25 13.65
CA LEU A 62 70.07 -32.54 12.39
C LEU A 62 71.29 -31.75 11.89
N ASP A 63 72.10 -31.19 12.81
CA ASP A 63 73.20 -30.27 12.51
C ASP A 63 74.57 -30.95 12.31
N ARG A 64 74.76 -32.22 12.70
CA ARG A 64 76.04 -32.93 12.48
C ARG A 64 76.30 -33.27 11.01
N GLU A 65 77.51 -33.01 10.55
CA GLU A 65 77.88 -32.91 9.13
C GLU A 65 78.43 -34.20 8.45
N GLN A 66 77.98 -35.41 8.79
CA GLN A 66 78.40 -36.66 8.09
C GLN A 66 77.27 -37.50 7.45
N ASP A 67 77.58 -38.26 6.39
CA ASP A 67 76.77 -38.95 5.35
C ASP A 67 75.23 -39.11 5.52
N GLY A 68 74.48 -38.64 4.51
CA GLY A 68 73.03 -38.38 4.53
C GLY A 68 72.07 -39.57 4.69
N ASN A 69 72.51 -40.82 4.52
CA ASN A 69 71.64 -41.99 4.73
C ASN A 69 71.57 -42.45 6.19
N GLY A 70 72.62 -42.21 7.00
CA GLY A 70 72.58 -42.51 8.43
C GLY A 70 71.62 -41.58 9.19
N ARG A 71 71.55 -40.31 8.76
CA ARG A 71 70.78 -39.24 9.41
C ARG A 71 69.28 -39.49 9.46
N LEU A 72 68.67 -39.85 8.32
CA LEU A 72 67.22 -40.04 8.24
C LEU A 72 66.76 -41.24 9.08
N VAL A 73 67.59 -42.28 9.17
CA VAL A 73 67.32 -43.47 9.98
C VAL A 73 67.47 -43.15 11.48
N SER A 74 68.48 -42.38 11.88
CA SER A 74 68.64 -41.92 13.28
C SER A 74 67.51 -40.99 13.71
N LEU A 75 67.14 -40.02 12.87
CA LEU A 75 66.03 -39.10 13.12
C LEU A 75 64.71 -39.86 13.27
N ALA A 76 64.43 -40.80 12.36
CA ALA A 76 63.28 -41.68 12.45
C ALA A 76 63.28 -42.51 13.75
N LYS A 77 64.44 -43.07 14.15
CA LYS A 77 64.57 -43.84 15.40
C LYS A 77 64.33 -42.99 16.65
N ILE A 78 64.82 -41.75 16.70
CA ILE A 78 64.57 -40.82 17.81
C ILE A 78 63.08 -40.48 17.89
N LEU A 79 62.46 -40.13 16.76
CA LEU A 79 61.03 -39.83 16.70
C LEU A 79 60.18 -41.05 17.11
N THR A 80 60.47 -42.24 16.59
CA THR A 80 59.78 -43.48 17.00
C THR A 80 59.97 -43.79 18.49
N GLN A 81 61.15 -43.53 19.07
CA GLN A 81 61.40 -43.76 20.50
C GLN A 81 60.61 -42.76 21.37
N CYS A 82 60.50 -41.51 20.94
CA CYS A 82 59.69 -40.50 21.62
C CYS A 82 58.20 -40.86 21.60
N GLN A 83 57.72 -41.41 20.49
CA GLN A 83 56.36 -41.93 20.35
C GLN A 83 56.11 -43.09 21.31
N ARG A 84 57.04 -44.05 21.39
CA ARG A 84 56.93 -45.20 22.30
C ARG A 84 56.90 -44.82 23.79
N LEU A 85 57.57 -43.73 24.17
CA LEU A 85 57.58 -43.22 25.54
C LEU A 85 56.36 -42.34 25.87
N GLY A 86 55.44 -42.14 24.93
CA GLY A 86 54.28 -41.28 25.11
C GLY A 86 54.64 -39.80 25.22
N LEU A 87 55.79 -39.37 24.65
CA LEU A 87 56.29 -38.00 24.73
C LEU A 87 55.61 -37.04 23.76
N PHE A 88 54.66 -37.52 22.96
CA PHE A 88 53.91 -36.74 21.97
C PHE A 88 52.46 -36.51 22.37
N ASP A 89 52.16 -36.44 23.67
CA ASP A 89 50.87 -35.93 24.12
C ASP A 89 50.70 -34.47 23.61
N PRO A 90 49.70 -34.17 22.77
CA PRO A 90 49.47 -32.83 22.23
C PRO A 90 49.21 -31.77 23.30
N GLN A 91 48.78 -32.17 24.51
CA GLN A 91 48.64 -31.24 25.64
C GLN A 91 50.00 -30.89 26.29
N MET A 92 51.06 -31.67 26.04
CA MET A 92 52.38 -31.55 26.67
C MET A 92 53.45 -30.89 25.76
N GLY A 93 53.16 -30.62 24.50
CA GLY A 93 54.15 -30.13 23.53
C GLY A 93 54.33 -28.61 23.51
N ASN A 94 55.54 -28.12 23.76
CA ASN A 94 55.89 -26.71 23.54
C ASN A 94 55.75 -26.36 22.05
N TYR A 95 54.79 -25.50 21.68
CA TYR A 95 54.57 -25.03 20.30
C TYR A 95 55.86 -24.55 19.60
N LEU A 96 56.83 -23.98 20.34
CA LEU A 96 58.12 -23.59 19.78
C LEU A 96 58.94 -24.78 19.27
N PHE A 97 58.87 -25.95 19.93
CA PHE A 97 59.57 -27.15 19.48
C PHE A 97 59.10 -27.56 18.08
N TRP A 98 57.78 -27.67 17.90
CA TRP A 98 57.17 -28.09 16.64
C TRP A 98 57.41 -27.08 15.52
N LYS A 99 57.27 -25.78 15.81
CA LYS A 99 57.54 -24.71 14.84
C LYS A 99 58.99 -24.74 14.35
N ASN A 100 59.95 -25.00 15.23
CA ASN A 100 61.37 -25.08 14.86
C ASN A 100 61.68 -26.32 14.02
N LEU A 101 61.08 -27.48 14.36
CA LEU A 101 61.22 -28.70 13.56
C LEU A 101 60.61 -28.54 12.16
N GLN A 102 59.41 -27.95 12.06
CA GLN A 102 58.73 -27.67 10.79
C GLN A 102 59.57 -26.78 9.86
N SER A 103 60.10 -25.67 10.39
CA SER A 103 60.92 -24.73 9.62
C SER A 103 62.14 -25.41 8.99
N ARG A 104 62.82 -26.28 9.73
CA ARG A 104 63.99 -27.01 9.22
C ARG A 104 63.64 -28.06 8.15
N LEU A 105 62.52 -28.79 8.31
CA LEU A 105 62.05 -29.73 7.29
C LEU A 105 61.65 -29.01 5.98
N ALA A 106 60.96 -27.88 6.09
CA ALA A 106 60.55 -27.08 4.94
C ALA A 106 61.74 -26.49 4.18
N ASN A 107 62.74 -25.96 4.90
CA ASN A 107 63.98 -25.47 4.29
C ASN A 107 64.71 -26.57 3.53
N LYS A 108 64.72 -27.81 4.06
CA LYS A 108 65.38 -28.92 3.36
C LYS A 108 64.67 -29.32 2.07
N ALA A 109 63.34 -29.36 2.06
CA ALA A 109 62.56 -29.60 0.85
C ALA A 109 62.82 -28.53 -0.22
N TRP A 110 62.94 -27.27 0.20
CA TRP A 110 63.21 -26.14 -0.69
C TRP A 110 64.62 -26.17 -1.27
N GLU A 111 65.62 -26.60 -0.49
CA GLU A 111 66.99 -26.82 -1.00
C GLU A 111 67.01 -27.86 -2.12
N LEU A 112 66.33 -29.01 -1.92
CA LEU A 112 66.25 -30.08 -2.93
C LEU A 112 65.56 -29.60 -4.21
N ALA A 113 64.48 -28.82 -4.08
CA ALA A 113 63.77 -28.23 -5.21
C ALA A 113 64.64 -27.22 -6.00
N LYS A 114 65.47 -26.43 -5.31
CA LYS A 114 66.38 -25.48 -5.95
C LYS A 114 67.54 -26.14 -6.69
N GLN A 115 67.98 -27.31 -6.23
CA GLN A 115 69.10 -28.07 -6.81
C GLN A 115 68.70 -28.93 -8.02
N ASP A 116 67.44 -28.81 -8.49
CA ASP A 116 66.85 -29.58 -9.60
C ASP A 116 66.83 -31.11 -9.36
N GLN A 117 66.85 -31.51 -8.08
CA GLN A 117 66.81 -32.91 -7.68
C GLN A 117 65.36 -33.35 -7.46
N ALA A 118 64.52 -33.26 -8.50
CA ALA A 118 63.09 -33.58 -8.41
C ALA A 118 62.83 -35.02 -7.93
N ALA A 119 63.69 -35.98 -8.30
CA ALA A 119 63.61 -37.35 -7.84
C ALA A 119 63.94 -37.50 -6.34
N ASP A 120 64.96 -36.79 -5.84
CA ASP A 120 65.33 -36.82 -4.41
C ASP A 120 64.33 -36.06 -3.55
N LEU A 121 63.69 -35.01 -4.07
CA LEU A 121 62.58 -34.34 -3.43
C LEU A 121 61.38 -35.28 -3.25
N VAL A 122 61.01 -36.01 -4.30
CA VAL A 122 59.94 -37.01 -4.24
C VAL A 122 60.29 -38.12 -3.23
N LYS A 123 61.54 -38.60 -3.23
CA LYS A 123 62.02 -39.63 -2.28
C LYS A 123 62.06 -39.14 -0.83
N PHE A 124 62.47 -37.90 -0.60
CA PHE A 124 62.44 -37.22 0.70
C PHE A 124 61.01 -37.16 1.23
N MET A 125 60.04 -36.74 0.40
CA MET A 125 58.63 -36.68 0.77
C MET A 125 58.05 -38.07 1.07
N ILE A 126 58.38 -39.07 0.25
CA ILE A 126 57.94 -40.46 0.49
C ILE A 126 58.52 -41.02 1.80
N THR A 127 59.75 -40.66 2.18
CA THR A 127 60.41 -41.20 3.38
C THR A 127 59.83 -40.65 4.68
N ILE A 128 59.45 -39.37 4.70
CA ILE A 128 58.87 -38.72 5.88
C ILE A 128 57.35 -38.91 5.98
N SER A 129 56.68 -39.25 4.86
CA SER A 129 55.21 -39.40 4.80
C SER A 129 54.65 -40.41 5.80
N PRO A 130 55.16 -41.65 5.96
CA PRO A 130 54.55 -42.62 6.86
C PRO A 130 54.60 -42.20 8.34
N SER A 131 55.73 -41.60 8.76
CA SER A 131 55.90 -41.09 10.12
C SER A 131 54.99 -39.88 10.39
N LEU A 132 54.69 -39.09 9.37
CA LEU A 132 53.73 -37.99 9.44
C LEU A 132 52.29 -38.52 9.41
N ASP A 133 51.99 -39.55 8.62
CA ASP A 133 50.67 -40.20 8.49
C ASP A 133 50.20 -40.86 9.81
N ASP A 134 51.09 -41.52 10.55
CA ASP A 134 50.73 -42.04 11.88
C ASP A 134 50.50 -40.91 12.91
N LEU A 135 51.22 -39.79 12.77
CA LEU A 135 50.98 -38.54 13.53
C LEU A 135 49.64 -37.88 13.16
N PHE A 136 49.17 -38.06 11.92
CA PHE A 136 47.86 -37.58 11.45
C PHE A 136 46.69 -38.46 11.93
N THR A 137 46.91 -39.76 12.15
CA THR A 137 45.83 -40.72 12.43
C THR A 137 45.39 -40.72 13.91
N VAL A 138 46.29 -40.42 14.86
CA VAL A 138 45.95 -40.34 16.30
C VAL A 138 45.05 -39.13 16.63
N ASN A 139 45.05 -38.08 15.82
CA ASN A 139 44.27 -36.85 16.06
C ASN A 139 42.81 -36.91 15.61
N TYR A 140 42.38 -37.95 14.89
CA TYR A 140 41.02 -38.07 14.35
C TYR A 140 40.13 -39.08 15.10
N ALA A 141 40.62 -39.73 16.17
CA ALA A 141 39.89 -40.75 16.92
C ALA A 141 39.40 -40.26 18.31
N LEU A 142 38.85 -39.05 18.39
CA LEU A 142 38.09 -38.59 19.56
C LEU A 142 36.71 -38.11 19.10
N GLU A 143 35.66 -38.83 19.52
CA GLU A 143 34.26 -38.57 19.14
C GLU A 143 33.70 -37.27 19.73
N PRO A 144 32.72 -36.64 19.06
CA PRO A 144 32.33 -35.27 19.34
C PRO A 144 31.13 -35.20 20.30
N GLN A 145 31.36 -34.77 21.55
CA GLN A 145 30.34 -34.06 22.32
C GLN A 145 30.95 -32.87 23.08
N ASP A 146 30.30 -31.73 22.87
CA ASP A 146 30.37 -30.46 23.60
C ASP A 146 31.50 -29.46 23.35
N HIS A 147 31.03 -28.21 23.23
CA HIS A 147 31.70 -27.02 22.74
C HIS A 147 32.81 -26.50 23.66
N VAL A 148 34.07 -26.63 23.24
CA VAL A 148 35.15 -25.67 23.53
C VAL A 148 36.07 -25.53 22.31
N TYR A 149 35.85 -24.50 21.50
CA TYR A 149 36.74 -24.10 20.40
C TYR A 149 37.99 -23.40 20.96
N LEU A 150 38.97 -24.16 21.45
CA LEU A 150 40.31 -23.63 21.69
C LEU A 150 41.38 -24.62 21.22
N ASN A 151 42.15 -24.15 20.23
CA ASN A 151 43.49 -24.60 19.85
C ASN A 151 43.70 -25.85 18.96
N VAL A 152 42.77 -26.15 18.05
CA VAL A 152 43.05 -27.01 16.87
C VAL A 152 43.62 -26.19 15.68
N LYS A 153 43.25 -24.89 15.58
CA LYS A 153 43.63 -24.01 14.46
C LYS A 153 45.12 -23.63 14.36
N SER A 154 45.90 -23.74 15.44
CA SER A 154 47.32 -23.39 15.42
C SER A 154 48.21 -24.50 14.82
N ASN A 155 47.78 -25.77 14.93
CA ASN A 155 48.46 -26.92 14.31
C ASN A 155 48.08 -27.10 12.84
N GLU A 156 46.83 -26.82 12.44
CA GLU A 156 46.45 -26.77 11.02
C GLU A 156 47.27 -25.73 10.24
N ARG A 157 47.49 -24.52 10.80
CA ARG A 157 48.26 -23.46 10.13
C ARG A 157 49.74 -23.80 9.93
N GLY A 158 50.39 -24.46 10.88
CA GLY A 158 51.77 -24.91 10.73
C GLY A 158 51.92 -25.99 9.66
N MET A 159 50.92 -26.87 9.53
CA MET A 159 50.95 -27.98 8.57
C MET A 159 50.52 -27.56 7.16
N THR A 160 49.56 -26.64 7.02
CA THR A 160 49.24 -25.98 5.74
C THR A 160 50.44 -25.24 5.18
N ALA A 161 51.30 -24.66 6.02
CA ALA A 161 52.53 -24.01 5.55
C ALA A 161 53.53 -25.00 4.94
N VAL A 162 53.69 -26.20 5.53
CA VAL A 162 54.56 -27.25 4.96
C VAL A 162 53.98 -27.78 3.65
N ALA A 163 52.67 -28.09 3.61
CA ALA A 163 51.99 -28.54 2.41
C ALA A 163 52.02 -27.48 1.29
N SER A 164 51.84 -26.21 1.63
CA SER A 164 51.92 -25.07 0.69
C SER A 164 53.33 -24.87 0.15
N THR A 165 54.36 -25.04 0.99
CA THR A 165 55.77 -24.92 0.57
C THR A 165 56.14 -26.09 -0.36
N MET A 166 55.69 -27.31 -0.03
CA MET A 166 55.86 -28.49 -0.89
C MET A 166 55.10 -28.32 -2.22
N THR A 167 53.88 -27.78 -2.18
CA THR A 167 53.07 -27.48 -3.38
C THR A 167 53.78 -26.47 -4.28
N SER A 168 54.34 -25.41 -3.69
CA SER A 168 55.08 -24.38 -4.43
C SER A 168 56.36 -24.95 -5.04
N ALA A 169 57.09 -25.81 -4.33
CA ALA A 169 58.25 -26.53 -4.84
C ALA A 169 57.89 -27.43 -6.04
N MET A 170 56.75 -28.13 -5.97
CA MET A 170 56.25 -28.98 -7.06
C MET A 170 55.77 -28.18 -8.27
N THR A 171 55.02 -27.09 -8.08
CA THR A 171 54.58 -26.22 -9.18
C THR A 171 55.76 -25.64 -9.95
N VAL A 172 56.83 -25.26 -9.24
CA VAL A 172 58.08 -24.80 -9.87
C VAL A 172 58.74 -25.92 -10.67
N ALA A 173 58.76 -27.15 -10.15
CA ALA A 173 59.29 -28.30 -10.87
C ALA A 173 58.47 -28.64 -12.13
N MET A 174 57.13 -28.60 -12.06
CA MET A 174 56.24 -28.87 -13.20
C MET A 174 56.38 -27.82 -14.31
N ARG A 175 56.48 -26.54 -13.95
CA ARG A 175 56.68 -25.44 -14.92
C ARG A 175 57.99 -25.56 -15.71
N ARG A 176 59.00 -26.21 -15.14
CA ARG A 176 60.33 -26.34 -15.74
C ARG A 176 60.53 -27.64 -16.52
N SER A 177 59.59 -28.58 -16.44
CA SER A 177 59.70 -29.87 -17.09
C SER A 177 59.14 -29.83 -18.53
N GLU A 178 59.94 -30.25 -19.51
CA GLU A 178 59.49 -30.41 -20.90
C GLU A 178 58.50 -31.59 -21.06
N ASP A 179 58.54 -32.57 -20.15
CA ASP A 179 57.63 -33.72 -20.13
C ASP A 179 56.60 -33.64 -18.99
N TRP A 180 55.84 -32.55 -18.98
CA TRP A 180 54.79 -32.31 -17.98
C TRP A 180 53.70 -33.41 -17.99
N SER A 181 53.49 -34.05 -19.13
CA SER A 181 52.48 -35.09 -19.31
C SER A 181 52.84 -36.37 -18.53
N ALA A 182 54.11 -36.79 -18.56
CA ALA A 182 54.59 -37.92 -17.76
C ALA A 182 54.68 -37.56 -16.26
N LEU A 183 55.04 -36.32 -15.94
CA LEU A 183 55.09 -35.84 -14.55
C LEU A 183 53.69 -35.84 -13.91
N LEU A 184 52.68 -35.38 -14.66
CA LEU A 184 51.27 -35.42 -14.26
C LEU A 184 50.77 -36.87 -14.14
N ALA A 185 51.13 -37.75 -15.08
CA ALA A 185 50.78 -39.17 -15.00
C ALA A 185 51.36 -39.85 -13.74
N ASN A 186 52.63 -39.61 -13.40
CA ASN A 186 53.26 -40.15 -12.20
C ASN A 186 52.65 -39.62 -10.90
N MET A 187 52.27 -38.34 -10.87
CA MET A 187 51.56 -37.74 -9.73
C MET A 187 50.18 -38.36 -9.51
N LEU A 188 49.47 -38.69 -10.58
CA LEU A 188 48.13 -39.27 -10.51
C LEU A 188 48.16 -40.74 -10.02
N VAL A 189 49.31 -41.41 -10.06
CA VAL A 189 49.52 -42.80 -9.60
C VAL A 189 49.86 -42.91 -8.10
N ALA A 190 50.38 -41.87 -7.45
CA ALA A 190 50.73 -41.89 -6.03
C ALA A 190 49.50 -42.12 -5.10
N GLN A 191 49.62 -43.00 -4.11
CA GLN A 191 48.53 -43.37 -3.17
C GLN A 191 48.75 -42.78 -1.76
N GLY A 192 47.67 -42.34 -1.10
CA GLY A 192 47.67 -41.78 0.26
C GLY A 192 46.71 -40.60 0.48
N ALA A 193 46.44 -40.22 1.73
CA ALA A 193 45.57 -39.08 2.06
C ALA A 193 46.19 -37.73 1.63
N LEU A 194 47.49 -37.56 1.84
CA LEU A 194 48.25 -36.40 1.35
C LEU A 194 48.25 -36.33 -0.19
N ALA A 195 48.35 -37.48 -0.88
CA ALA A 195 48.29 -37.55 -2.35
C ALA A 195 46.92 -37.14 -2.91
N ARG A 196 45.80 -37.42 -2.21
CA ARG A 196 44.46 -36.95 -2.60
C ARG A 196 44.27 -35.45 -2.45
N SER A 197 44.78 -34.85 -1.38
CA SER A 197 44.74 -33.40 -1.16
C SER A 197 45.60 -32.64 -2.18
N ILE A 198 46.78 -33.18 -2.50
CA ILE A 198 47.65 -32.70 -3.57
C ILE A 198 46.96 -32.80 -4.93
N ARG A 199 46.22 -33.88 -5.22
CA ARG A 199 45.49 -34.08 -6.49
C ARG A 199 44.40 -33.02 -6.73
N HIS A 200 43.63 -32.70 -5.69
CA HIS A 200 42.48 -31.78 -5.80
C HIS A 200 42.91 -30.31 -5.95
N ASN A 201 43.99 -29.90 -5.28
CA ASN A 201 44.47 -28.51 -5.32
C ASN A 201 45.45 -28.24 -6.47
N ILE A 202 46.34 -29.18 -6.81
CA ILE A 202 47.39 -28.95 -7.84
C ILE A 202 46.85 -29.13 -9.26
N GLY A 203 45.95 -30.10 -9.49
CA GLY A 203 45.39 -30.36 -10.82
C GLY A 203 44.60 -29.18 -11.36
N ASN A 204 43.70 -28.60 -10.56
CA ASN A 204 42.81 -27.53 -10.99
C ASN A 204 43.56 -26.21 -11.27
N GLN A 205 44.52 -25.82 -10.41
CA GLN A 205 45.27 -24.58 -10.60
C GLN A 205 46.25 -24.63 -11.78
N ALA A 206 46.87 -25.79 -12.02
CA ALA A 206 47.78 -25.98 -13.16
C ALA A 206 47.02 -25.98 -14.49
N LEU A 207 45.85 -26.65 -14.55
CA LEU A 207 44.99 -26.67 -15.73
C LEU A 207 44.42 -25.28 -16.05
N ALA A 208 43.92 -24.54 -15.06
CA ALA A 208 43.45 -23.17 -15.25
C ALA A 208 44.57 -22.24 -15.70
N SER A 209 45.76 -22.34 -15.09
CA SER A 209 46.92 -21.52 -15.50
C SER A 209 47.30 -21.77 -16.95
N ARG A 210 47.24 -23.03 -17.42
CA ARG A 210 47.54 -23.35 -18.82
C ARG A 210 46.47 -22.86 -19.80
N ALA A 211 45.19 -23.03 -19.45
CA ALA A 211 44.09 -22.46 -20.25
C ALA A 211 44.23 -20.94 -20.37
N TRP A 212 44.61 -20.27 -19.28
CA TRP A 212 44.86 -18.83 -19.26
C TRP A 212 46.07 -18.42 -20.12
N GLU A 213 47.16 -19.19 -20.10
CA GLU A 213 48.32 -18.92 -20.96
C GLU A 213 47.97 -19.04 -22.45
N LEU A 214 47.20 -20.06 -22.82
CA LEU A 214 46.73 -20.26 -24.20
C LEU A 214 45.79 -19.13 -24.64
N GLU A 215 44.93 -18.65 -23.73
CA GLU A 215 44.07 -17.48 -23.96
C GLU A 215 44.88 -16.19 -24.14
N LYS A 216 45.83 -15.91 -23.25
CA LYS A 216 46.73 -14.74 -23.37
C LYS A 216 47.57 -14.75 -24.63
N ALA A 217 47.85 -15.93 -25.18
CA ALA A 217 48.60 -16.11 -26.42
C ALA A 217 47.71 -16.05 -27.69
N ASP A 218 46.39 -15.93 -27.53
CA ASP A 218 45.38 -16.04 -28.61
C ASP A 218 45.52 -17.34 -29.43
N ASP A 219 45.93 -18.43 -28.78
CA ASP A 219 46.13 -19.74 -29.43
C ASP A 219 44.82 -20.55 -29.45
N GLN A 220 43.94 -20.23 -30.40
CA GLN A 220 42.64 -20.89 -30.58
C GLN A 220 42.75 -22.37 -30.95
N ALA A 221 43.86 -22.79 -31.57
CA ALA A 221 44.11 -24.21 -31.87
C ALA A 221 44.57 -24.95 -30.61
N GLY A 222 45.42 -24.32 -29.82
CA GLY A 222 45.88 -24.78 -28.51
C GLY A 222 44.74 -24.92 -27.50
N LEU A 223 43.82 -23.95 -27.41
CA LEU A 223 42.63 -24.04 -26.56
C LEU A 223 41.70 -25.20 -26.95
N ARG A 224 41.55 -25.46 -28.26
CA ARG A 224 40.76 -26.60 -28.77
C ARG A 224 41.41 -27.95 -28.51
N ALA A 225 42.73 -28.05 -28.69
CA ALA A 225 43.49 -29.26 -28.37
C ALA A 225 43.53 -29.50 -26.85
N PHE A 226 43.64 -28.44 -26.05
CA PHE A 226 43.52 -28.51 -24.60
C PHE A 226 42.13 -29.02 -24.19
N TRP A 227 41.06 -28.50 -24.80
CA TRP A 227 39.69 -28.96 -24.55
C TRP A 227 39.51 -30.45 -24.86
N SER A 228 39.98 -30.93 -26.03
CA SER A 228 39.81 -32.34 -26.41
C SER A 228 40.53 -33.32 -25.48
N VAL A 229 41.63 -32.90 -24.84
CA VAL A 229 42.36 -33.68 -23.83
C VAL A 229 41.61 -33.73 -22.51
N ILE A 230 41.00 -32.62 -22.06
CA ILE A 230 40.32 -32.55 -20.76
C ILE A 230 38.86 -33.01 -20.80
N GLN A 231 38.18 -32.93 -21.96
CA GLN A 231 36.77 -33.25 -22.13
C GLN A 231 36.34 -34.61 -21.54
N PRO A 232 37.11 -35.71 -21.70
CA PRO A 232 36.75 -37.00 -21.10
C PRO A 232 36.73 -36.99 -19.57
N PHE A 233 37.55 -36.14 -18.95
CA PHE A 233 37.66 -36.01 -17.49
C PHE A 233 36.58 -35.11 -16.90
N VAL A 234 36.20 -34.05 -17.63
CA VAL A 234 35.09 -33.16 -17.28
C VAL A 234 33.77 -33.94 -17.20
N SER A 235 33.54 -34.87 -18.14
CA SER A 235 32.34 -35.71 -18.15
C SER A 235 32.20 -36.67 -16.96
N LYS A 236 33.28 -36.88 -16.18
CA LYS A 236 33.31 -37.75 -14.99
C LYS A 236 33.18 -36.99 -13.67
N GLN A 237 32.95 -35.67 -13.71
CA GLN A 237 32.81 -34.77 -12.54
C GLN A 237 34.10 -34.58 -11.69
N ASP A 238 35.27 -34.90 -12.23
CA ASP A 238 36.54 -34.77 -11.49
C ASP A 238 37.11 -33.33 -11.49
N ILE A 239 36.49 -32.37 -12.18
CA ILE A 239 36.97 -30.98 -12.36
C ILE A 239 35.83 -29.99 -12.07
N ALA A 240 36.12 -28.95 -11.28
CA ALA A 240 35.15 -27.91 -10.94
C ALA A 240 34.81 -26.99 -12.14
N PHE A 241 33.52 -26.68 -12.29
CA PHE A 241 32.93 -25.90 -13.40
C PHE A 241 33.60 -24.52 -13.57
N GLU A 242 33.82 -23.79 -12.47
CA GLU A 242 34.42 -22.46 -12.43
C GLU A 242 35.83 -22.38 -13.06
N VAL A 243 36.62 -23.46 -12.88
CA VAL A 243 38.04 -23.55 -13.24
C VAL A 243 38.23 -23.57 -14.75
N LEU A 244 37.27 -24.12 -15.48
CA LEU A 244 37.32 -24.24 -16.94
C LEU A 244 36.42 -23.22 -17.65
N PHE A 245 35.30 -22.82 -17.06
CA PHE A 245 34.37 -21.90 -17.72
C PHE A 245 34.96 -20.51 -17.88
N THR A 246 35.60 -19.96 -16.84
CA THR A 246 36.06 -18.56 -16.84
C THR A 246 37.07 -18.24 -17.96
N PRO A 247 38.14 -19.03 -18.18
CA PRO A 247 39.09 -18.77 -19.26
C PRO A 247 38.46 -18.92 -20.66
N PHE A 248 37.56 -19.91 -20.83
CA PHE A 248 36.88 -20.14 -22.11
C PHE A 248 35.83 -19.06 -22.42
N TYR A 249 35.08 -18.60 -21.43
CA TYR A 249 34.10 -17.52 -21.58
C TYR A 249 34.80 -16.18 -21.87
N VAL A 250 35.84 -15.82 -21.11
CA VAL A 250 36.57 -14.56 -21.32
C VAL A 250 37.27 -14.57 -22.68
N GLY A 251 37.98 -15.65 -23.03
CA GLY A 251 38.73 -15.74 -24.28
C GLY A 251 37.87 -15.84 -25.54
N LEU A 252 36.73 -16.56 -25.51
CA LEU A 252 35.92 -16.80 -26.72
C LEU A 252 34.76 -15.81 -26.92
N TYR A 253 34.24 -15.20 -25.86
CA TYR A 253 33.02 -14.37 -25.92
C TYR A 253 33.31 -12.87 -25.75
N LYS A 254 34.06 -12.48 -24.71
CA LYS A 254 34.24 -11.06 -24.35
C LYS A 254 35.13 -10.29 -25.35
N HIS A 255 36.13 -10.95 -25.90
CA HIS A 255 37.12 -10.31 -26.79
C HIS A 255 36.76 -10.38 -28.29
N HIS A 256 35.83 -11.28 -28.69
CA HIS A 256 35.49 -11.51 -30.10
C HIS A 256 33.98 -11.71 -30.33
N PRO A 257 33.13 -10.70 -30.03
CA PRO A 257 31.67 -10.82 -30.17
C PRO A 257 31.21 -11.13 -31.61
N ASP A 258 31.99 -10.74 -32.62
CA ASP A 258 31.64 -10.94 -34.04
C ASP A 258 31.67 -12.42 -34.47
N GLN A 259 32.27 -13.30 -33.65
CA GLN A 259 32.36 -14.75 -33.90
C GLN A 259 31.33 -15.56 -33.08
N LEU A 260 30.33 -14.88 -32.48
CA LEU A 260 29.34 -15.44 -31.55
C LEU A 260 28.68 -16.73 -32.05
N ALA A 261 28.34 -16.80 -33.35
CA ALA A 261 27.60 -17.92 -33.91
C ALA A 261 28.42 -19.22 -33.94
N GLN A 262 29.74 -19.13 -34.09
CA GLN A 262 30.66 -20.28 -34.10
C GLN A 262 31.15 -20.62 -32.69
N ASN A 263 31.57 -19.63 -31.92
CA ASN A 263 32.12 -19.82 -30.56
C ASN A 263 31.03 -20.15 -29.53
N GLY A 264 29.84 -19.60 -29.71
CA GLY A 264 28.67 -19.86 -28.86
C GLY A 264 28.23 -21.32 -28.90
N ARG A 265 28.49 -22.06 -29.98
CA ARG A 265 28.19 -23.50 -30.05
C ARG A 265 29.04 -24.32 -29.09
N CYS A 266 30.35 -24.07 -29.02
CA CYS A 266 31.24 -24.77 -28.09
C CYS A 266 30.89 -24.47 -26.63
N LEU A 267 30.55 -23.21 -26.32
CA LEU A 267 30.08 -22.84 -24.98
C LEU A 267 28.71 -23.44 -24.64
N MET A 268 27.79 -23.54 -25.60
CA MET A 268 26.49 -24.19 -25.35
C MET A 268 26.63 -25.71 -25.19
N GLU A 269 27.52 -26.35 -25.94
CA GLU A 269 27.85 -27.76 -25.73
C GLU A 269 28.51 -27.96 -24.36
N LEU A 270 29.37 -27.04 -23.91
CA LEU A 270 29.94 -27.01 -22.56
C LEU A 270 28.86 -26.88 -21.48
N ILE A 271 27.97 -25.89 -21.61
CA ILE A 271 26.84 -25.64 -20.68
C ILE A 271 25.85 -26.81 -20.68
N ALA A 272 25.54 -27.40 -21.84
CA ALA A 272 24.66 -28.55 -21.95
C ALA A 272 25.28 -29.82 -21.37
N THR A 273 26.60 -30.02 -21.54
CA THR A 273 27.33 -31.18 -21.01
C THR A 273 27.49 -31.08 -19.49
N LEU A 274 27.79 -29.90 -18.99
CA LEU A 274 27.99 -29.65 -17.56
C LEU A 274 26.66 -29.49 -16.82
N GLY A 275 25.59 -29.08 -17.50
CA GLY A 275 24.25 -28.88 -16.97
C GLY A 275 24.14 -27.64 -16.08
N ILE A 276 23.28 -26.68 -16.47
CA ILE A 276 22.97 -25.47 -15.65
C ILE A 276 22.49 -25.83 -14.23
N LYS A 277 21.92 -27.02 -14.05
CA LYS A 277 21.55 -27.59 -12.76
C LYS A 277 22.70 -27.81 -11.78
N ASN A 278 23.95 -27.77 -12.25
CA ASN A 278 25.13 -27.97 -11.43
C ASN A 278 25.78 -26.65 -10.99
N LEU A 279 25.20 -25.49 -11.31
CA LEU A 279 25.62 -24.22 -10.70
C LEU A 279 25.33 -24.29 -9.19
N SER A 280 26.38 -24.16 -8.39
CA SER A 280 26.33 -24.04 -6.94
C SER A 280 25.80 -22.68 -6.51
N HIS A 281 25.52 -22.50 -5.23
CA HIS A 281 25.09 -21.20 -4.70
C HIS A 281 26.14 -20.10 -4.94
N ASP A 282 27.43 -20.43 -4.84
CA ASP A 282 28.53 -19.49 -5.01
C ASP A 282 28.63 -18.97 -6.46
N ASP A 283 28.22 -19.79 -7.45
CA ASP A 283 28.19 -19.41 -8.86
C ASP A 283 27.18 -18.28 -9.17
N TYR A 284 26.22 -18.03 -8.27
CA TYR A 284 25.25 -16.92 -8.37
C TYR A 284 25.74 -15.64 -7.68
N GLN A 285 26.84 -15.69 -6.92
CA GLN A 285 27.35 -14.53 -6.19
C GLN A 285 28.34 -13.75 -7.07
N ALA A 286 28.16 -12.43 -7.15
CA ALA A 286 29.13 -11.56 -7.81
C ALA A 286 30.44 -11.57 -7.02
N THR A 287 31.58 -11.72 -7.70
CA THR A 287 32.89 -11.70 -7.04
C THR A 287 33.40 -10.27 -6.98
N THR A 288 33.89 -9.83 -5.83
CA THR A 288 34.50 -8.52 -5.65
C THR A 288 36.00 -8.65 -5.49
N ASN A 289 36.77 -7.88 -6.27
CA ASN A 289 38.21 -7.74 -6.09
C ASN A 289 38.53 -6.24 -5.86
N GLY A 290 38.61 -5.84 -4.59
CA GLY A 290 38.65 -4.43 -4.21
C GLY A 290 37.33 -3.71 -4.53
N ASP A 291 37.43 -2.50 -5.10
CA ASP A 291 36.26 -1.71 -5.52
C ASP A 291 35.61 -2.21 -6.83
N GLN A 292 36.20 -3.23 -7.47
CA GLN A 292 35.67 -3.79 -8.71
C GLN A 292 34.81 -5.02 -8.44
N SER A 293 33.53 -4.91 -8.82
CA SER A 293 32.60 -6.04 -8.86
C SER A 293 32.63 -6.70 -10.24
N TYR A 294 32.78 -8.02 -10.25
CA TYR A 294 32.73 -8.86 -11.44
C TYR A 294 31.39 -9.59 -11.46
N PRO A 295 30.75 -9.74 -12.65
CA PRO A 295 29.52 -10.52 -12.77
C PRO A 295 29.72 -11.94 -12.25
N SER A 296 28.68 -12.51 -11.63
CA SER A 296 28.71 -13.91 -11.24
C SER A 296 28.87 -14.81 -12.46
N LEU A 297 29.23 -16.07 -12.23
CA LEU A 297 29.28 -17.04 -13.30
C LEU A 297 27.89 -17.24 -13.93
N ALA A 298 26.85 -17.30 -13.10
CA ALA A 298 25.47 -17.38 -13.55
C ALA A 298 25.08 -16.15 -14.40
N ASP A 299 25.54 -14.94 -14.07
CA ASP A 299 25.31 -13.72 -14.87
C ASP A 299 25.89 -13.84 -16.28
N ASN A 300 27.11 -14.35 -16.39
CA ASN A 300 27.80 -14.54 -17.67
C ASN A 300 27.11 -15.61 -18.54
N VAL A 301 26.65 -16.70 -17.91
CA VAL A 301 25.86 -17.74 -18.59
C VAL A 301 24.51 -17.18 -19.04
N ALA A 302 23.85 -16.33 -18.24
CA ALA A 302 22.59 -15.69 -18.61
C ALA A 302 22.73 -14.72 -19.79
N ASP A 303 23.76 -13.87 -19.79
CA ASP A 303 24.04 -12.93 -20.89
C ASP A 303 24.29 -13.70 -22.22
N LEU A 304 25.03 -14.81 -22.16
CA LEU A 304 25.26 -15.69 -23.31
C LEU A 304 23.96 -16.36 -23.79
N TYR A 305 23.14 -16.84 -22.86
CA TYR A 305 21.86 -17.49 -23.16
C TYR A 305 20.91 -16.54 -23.90
N LEU A 306 20.83 -15.29 -23.45
CA LEU A 306 20.04 -14.24 -24.09
C LEU A 306 20.57 -13.85 -25.46
N ALA A 307 21.90 -13.77 -25.63
CA ALA A 307 22.51 -13.43 -26.91
C ALA A 307 22.30 -14.51 -27.99
N LEU A 308 22.11 -15.78 -27.60
CA LEU A 308 21.96 -16.91 -28.51
C LEU A 308 20.51 -17.22 -28.92
N ASN A 309 19.51 -16.65 -28.25
CA ASN A 309 18.08 -16.80 -28.56
C ASN A 309 17.63 -18.27 -28.78
N LYS A 310 18.08 -19.21 -27.94
CA LYS A 310 17.75 -20.65 -28.06
C LYS A 310 17.00 -21.21 -26.84
N PRO A 311 15.71 -21.58 -26.97
CA PRO A 311 14.82 -21.85 -25.83
C PRO A 311 14.77 -23.31 -25.33
N GLN A 312 15.76 -24.17 -25.62
CA GLN A 312 15.59 -25.64 -25.43
C GLN A 312 16.40 -26.28 -24.28
N LEU A 313 17.12 -25.51 -23.46
CA LEU A 313 17.81 -26.09 -22.31
C LEU A 313 16.90 -26.12 -21.07
N PRO A 314 16.83 -27.24 -20.33
CA PRO A 314 16.14 -27.28 -19.04
C PRO A 314 16.85 -26.36 -18.04
N LEU A 315 16.14 -25.33 -17.57
CA LEU A 315 16.63 -24.36 -16.60
C LEU A 315 16.21 -24.76 -15.18
N THR A 316 17.02 -24.44 -14.17
CA THR A 316 16.58 -24.46 -12.77
C THR A 316 15.71 -23.25 -12.48
N ASP A 317 14.85 -23.32 -11.46
CA ASP A 317 14.01 -22.18 -11.06
C ASP A 317 14.84 -20.95 -10.69
N GLN A 318 15.99 -21.15 -10.02
CA GLN A 318 16.90 -20.07 -9.64
C GLN A 318 17.57 -19.40 -10.85
N PHE A 319 17.98 -20.18 -11.86
CA PHE A 319 18.55 -19.63 -13.08
C PHE A 319 17.49 -18.97 -13.96
N LYS A 320 16.26 -19.50 -13.98
CA LYS A 320 15.11 -18.86 -14.62
C LYS A 320 14.86 -17.48 -14.01
N GLN A 321 14.83 -17.36 -12.68
CA GLN A 321 14.71 -16.06 -11.99
C GLN A 321 15.84 -15.08 -12.33
N LEU A 322 17.08 -15.55 -12.49
CA LEU A 322 18.19 -14.69 -12.89
C LEU A 322 18.05 -14.22 -14.35
N LEU A 323 17.67 -15.14 -15.25
CA LEU A 323 17.40 -14.83 -16.65
C LEU A 323 16.26 -13.81 -16.75
N ASP A 324 15.23 -14.00 -15.94
CA ASP A 324 14.08 -13.11 -15.80
C ASP A 324 14.51 -11.69 -15.44
N GLN A 325 15.31 -11.53 -14.39
CA GLN A 325 15.85 -10.22 -13.99
C GLN A 325 16.71 -9.57 -15.07
N ARG A 326 17.50 -10.36 -15.81
CA ARG A 326 18.39 -9.88 -16.87
C ARG A 326 17.61 -9.43 -18.11
N VAL A 327 16.61 -10.20 -18.54
CA VAL A 327 15.70 -9.81 -19.64
C VAL A 327 14.99 -8.51 -19.28
N ILE A 328 14.41 -8.43 -18.08
CA ILE A 328 13.74 -7.22 -17.59
C ILE A 328 14.70 -6.03 -17.65
N LYS A 329 15.92 -6.16 -17.11
CA LYS A 329 16.91 -5.08 -17.12
C LYS A 329 17.34 -4.67 -18.54
N GLN A 330 17.52 -5.63 -19.44
CA GLN A 330 17.89 -5.36 -20.83
C GLN A 330 16.77 -4.66 -21.59
N VAL A 331 15.53 -5.13 -21.43
CA VAL A 331 14.34 -4.47 -22.01
C VAL A 331 14.21 -3.07 -21.45
N LEU A 332 14.20 -2.90 -20.13
CA LEU A 332 14.11 -1.58 -19.48
C LEU A 332 15.21 -0.63 -19.95
N SER A 333 16.45 -1.10 -20.10
CA SER A 333 17.55 -0.26 -20.60
C SER A 333 17.31 0.21 -22.03
N ARG A 334 16.86 -0.69 -22.93
CA ARG A 334 16.56 -0.34 -24.33
C ARG A 334 15.40 0.64 -24.42
N GLU A 335 14.31 0.35 -23.71
CA GLU A 335 13.13 1.21 -23.64
C GLU A 335 13.49 2.60 -23.09
N TRP A 336 14.33 2.64 -22.06
CA TRP A 336 14.82 3.89 -21.46
C TRP A 336 15.69 4.71 -22.41
N ASP A 337 16.61 4.07 -23.14
CA ASP A 337 17.45 4.75 -24.12
C ASP A 337 16.64 5.25 -25.32
N ALA A 338 15.63 4.48 -25.76
CA ALA A 338 14.72 4.88 -26.82
C ALA A 338 13.88 6.10 -26.44
N ALA A 339 13.41 6.19 -25.21
CA ALA A 339 12.60 7.33 -24.80
C ALA A 339 13.43 8.57 -24.44
N LYS A 340 14.68 8.41 -23.99
CA LYS A 340 15.62 9.53 -23.88
C LYS A 340 15.84 10.26 -25.19
N SER A 341 15.66 9.60 -26.34
CA SER A 341 15.76 10.27 -27.63
C SER A 341 14.59 11.22 -27.90
N HIS A 342 13.49 11.09 -27.16
CA HIS A 342 12.23 11.80 -27.39
C HIS A 342 11.66 11.59 -28.80
N ASP A 343 12.04 10.50 -29.47
CA ASP A 343 11.51 10.08 -30.78
C ASP A 343 10.42 9.01 -30.60
N PRO A 344 9.14 9.33 -30.87
CA PRO A 344 8.06 8.35 -30.80
C PRO A 344 8.29 7.13 -31.70
N GLN A 345 8.94 7.31 -32.85
CA GLN A 345 9.16 6.21 -33.80
C GLN A 345 10.22 5.23 -33.29
N GLN A 346 11.25 5.73 -32.61
CA GLN A 346 12.24 4.90 -31.95
C GLN A 346 11.62 4.12 -30.79
N LEU A 347 10.69 4.71 -30.04
CA LEU A 347 9.94 4.01 -29.00
C LEU A 347 9.07 2.88 -29.55
N VAL A 348 8.29 3.14 -30.61
CA VAL A 348 7.49 2.09 -31.28
C VAL A 348 8.37 0.95 -31.77
N THR A 349 9.50 1.30 -32.41
CA THR A 349 10.43 0.30 -32.95
C THR A 349 11.05 -0.52 -31.82
N THR A 350 11.48 0.14 -30.75
CA THR A 350 12.09 -0.53 -29.59
C THR A 350 11.09 -1.44 -28.90
N PHE A 351 9.85 -0.98 -28.69
CA PHE A 351 8.78 -1.80 -28.13
C PHE A 351 8.44 -3.00 -29.01
N ALA A 352 8.36 -2.81 -30.33
CA ALA A 352 8.13 -3.92 -31.27
C ALA A 352 9.26 -4.96 -31.21
N ASP A 353 10.51 -4.53 -31.03
CA ASP A 353 11.68 -5.39 -30.90
C ASP A 353 11.75 -6.11 -29.54
N THR A 354 11.29 -5.47 -28.46
CA THR A 354 11.31 -6.05 -27.10
C THR A 354 10.07 -6.89 -26.80
N LYS A 355 8.94 -6.66 -27.48
CA LYS A 355 7.67 -7.38 -27.29
C LYS A 355 7.80 -8.91 -27.36
N PRO A 356 8.54 -9.53 -28.32
CA PRO A 356 8.73 -10.98 -28.33
C PRO A 356 9.46 -11.50 -27.08
N LEU A 357 10.42 -10.74 -26.54
CA LEU A 357 11.14 -11.09 -25.31
C LEU A 357 10.21 -11.01 -24.10
N LEU A 358 9.37 -9.96 -24.05
CA LEU A 358 8.37 -9.77 -22.99
C LEU A 358 7.30 -10.87 -22.99
N SER A 359 6.95 -11.40 -24.17
CA SER A 359 5.91 -12.44 -24.32
C SER A 359 6.38 -13.83 -23.87
N GLN A 360 7.69 -14.07 -23.76
CA GLN A 360 8.23 -15.41 -23.54
C GLN A 360 8.25 -15.87 -22.08
N ALA A 361 8.10 -14.98 -21.09
CA ALA A 361 8.32 -15.39 -19.70
C ALA A 361 7.41 -14.77 -18.63
N ASP A 362 6.12 -14.66 -18.92
CA ASP A 362 5.11 -14.29 -17.91
C ASP A 362 5.43 -12.95 -17.21
N TYR A 363 6.25 -12.12 -17.87
CA TYR A 363 6.83 -10.89 -17.34
C TYR A 363 5.82 -9.77 -17.18
N HIS A 364 4.60 -9.97 -17.69
CA HIS A 364 3.60 -8.93 -17.83
C HIS A 364 3.31 -8.21 -16.50
N SER A 365 3.33 -8.93 -15.37
CA SER A 365 3.11 -8.35 -14.03
C SER A 365 4.24 -7.42 -13.56
N GLN A 366 5.49 -7.88 -13.63
CA GLN A 366 6.64 -7.12 -13.12
C GLN A 366 7.09 -6.02 -14.07
N THR A 367 7.00 -6.24 -15.38
CA THR A 367 7.45 -5.25 -16.37
C THR A 367 6.42 -4.17 -16.65
N GLY A 368 5.11 -4.50 -16.59
CA GLY A 368 4.05 -3.53 -16.81
C GLY A 368 4.09 -2.37 -15.80
N SER A 369 4.28 -2.69 -14.51
CA SER A 369 4.37 -1.67 -13.44
C SER A 369 5.59 -0.75 -13.58
N LEU A 370 6.66 -1.18 -14.26
CA LEU A 370 7.87 -0.38 -14.50
C LEU A 370 7.79 0.43 -15.80
N LEU A 371 7.26 -0.15 -16.88
CA LEU A 371 7.22 0.48 -18.21
C LEU A 371 6.03 1.43 -18.37
N LEU A 372 4.85 1.10 -17.86
CA LEU A 372 3.66 1.93 -18.04
C LEU A 372 3.79 3.35 -17.46
N PRO A 373 4.33 3.57 -16.25
CA PRO A 373 4.58 4.94 -15.74
C PRO A 373 5.46 5.76 -16.66
N TYR A 374 6.40 5.11 -17.33
CA TYR A 374 7.38 5.77 -18.18
C TYR A 374 6.76 6.24 -19.50
N TYR A 375 6.04 5.36 -20.18
CA TYR A 375 5.25 5.70 -21.37
C TYR A 375 4.20 6.77 -21.08
N LEU A 376 3.56 6.69 -19.91
CA LEU A 376 2.64 7.72 -19.43
C LEU A 376 3.34 9.09 -19.27
N GLY A 377 4.55 9.11 -18.69
CA GLY A 377 5.33 10.34 -18.52
C GLY A 377 5.65 11.02 -19.85
N LEU A 378 6.05 10.26 -20.86
CA LEU A 378 6.32 10.76 -22.21
C LEU A 378 5.07 11.32 -22.87
N TYR A 379 3.96 10.57 -22.80
CA TYR A 379 2.66 11.01 -23.32
C TYR A 379 2.20 12.34 -22.68
N GLN A 380 2.45 12.53 -21.38
CA GLN A 380 2.05 13.74 -20.67
C GLN A 380 2.96 14.96 -20.95
N GLN A 381 4.24 14.74 -21.22
CA GLN A 381 5.20 15.82 -21.49
C GLN A 381 5.06 16.38 -22.92
N GLN A 382 4.65 15.56 -23.89
CA GLN A 382 4.65 15.91 -25.30
C GLN A 382 3.25 16.31 -25.82
N LYS A 383 2.68 17.38 -25.25
CA LYS A 383 1.33 17.87 -25.62
C LYS A 383 1.18 18.19 -27.12
N ASP A 384 2.25 18.62 -27.77
CA ASP A 384 2.22 19.00 -29.20
C ASP A 384 2.32 17.79 -30.15
N GLN A 385 2.61 16.59 -29.63
CA GLN A 385 2.78 15.36 -30.42
C GLN A 385 1.86 14.22 -29.93
N LEU A 386 0.74 14.56 -29.28
CA LEU A 386 -0.16 13.60 -28.66
C LEU A 386 -0.60 12.48 -29.62
N ASP A 387 -0.90 12.79 -30.88
CA ASP A 387 -1.32 11.81 -31.88
C ASP A 387 -0.30 10.69 -32.10
N ARG A 388 1.01 11.03 -32.10
CA ARG A 388 2.08 10.05 -32.32
C ARG A 388 2.30 9.17 -31.10
N TYR A 389 2.26 9.76 -29.90
CA TYR A 389 2.46 9.02 -28.66
C TYR A 389 1.22 8.20 -28.24
N ALA A 390 0.02 8.61 -28.67
CA ALA A 390 -1.23 7.90 -28.42
C ALA A 390 -1.19 6.46 -28.97
N ALA A 391 -0.80 6.30 -30.24
CA ALA A 391 -0.72 4.99 -30.88
C ALA A 391 0.29 4.06 -30.20
N THR A 392 1.45 4.58 -29.77
CA THR A 392 2.45 3.81 -29.02
C THR A 392 1.91 3.39 -27.67
N LEU A 393 1.30 4.33 -26.93
CA LEU A 393 0.72 4.08 -25.62
C LEU A 393 -0.37 3.02 -25.69
N GLU A 394 -1.21 3.03 -26.74
CA GLU A 394 -2.22 2.01 -26.97
C GLU A 394 -1.61 0.62 -27.12
N GLN A 395 -0.61 0.46 -27.98
CA GLN A 395 0.04 -0.84 -28.21
C GLN A 395 0.69 -1.39 -26.94
N VAL A 396 1.32 -0.51 -26.15
CA VAL A 396 1.95 -0.88 -24.88
C VAL A 396 0.89 -1.33 -23.88
N ILE A 397 -0.20 -0.57 -23.74
CA ILE A 397 -1.28 -0.90 -22.80
C ILE A 397 -2.06 -2.15 -23.24
N GLU A 398 -2.31 -2.35 -24.53
CA GLU A 398 -2.95 -3.57 -25.05
C GLU A 398 -2.11 -4.81 -24.80
N PHE A 399 -0.77 -4.67 -24.84
CA PHE A 399 0.13 -5.78 -24.58
C PHE A 399 0.18 -6.17 -23.10
N PHE A 400 0.17 -5.19 -22.19
CA PHE A 400 0.19 -5.47 -20.76
C PHE A 400 -1.22 -5.74 -20.20
N GLY A 401 -2.26 -5.16 -20.76
CA GLY A 401 -3.57 -5.13 -20.13
C GLY A 401 -3.56 -4.39 -18.78
N PHE A 402 -4.65 -4.52 -18.03
CA PHE A 402 -4.83 -3.82 -16.76
C PHE A 402 -4.82 -4.76 -15.53
N ASP A 403 -4.89 -6.08 -15.72
CA ASP A 403 -4.93 -7.07 -14.64
C ASP A 403 -3.65 -7.15 -13.81
N HIS A 404 -2.56 -6.58 -14.34
CA HIS A 404 -1.24 -6.62 -13.75
C HIS A 404 -0.93 -5.48 -12.79
N PHE A 405 -1.87 -4.56 -12.55
CA PHE A 405 -1.70 -3.57 -11.49
C PHE A 405 -1.63 -4.22 -10.12
N SER A 406 -0.56 -3.92 -9.40
CA SER A 406 -0.44 -4.29 -7.98
C SER A 406 -1.45 -3.50 -7.13
N GLU A 407 -1.68 -3.94 -5.90
CA GLU A 407 -2.53 -3.19 -4.97
C GLU A 407 -1.98 -1.77 -4.72
N SER A 408 -0.66 -1.59 -4.69
CA SER A 408 -0.03 -0.27 -4.58
C SER A 408 -0.24 0.62 -5.80
N ASP A 409 -0.41 0.04 -7.00
CA ASP A 409 -0.67 0.82 -8.22
C ASP A 409 -2.10 1.36 -8.28
N ARG A 410 -3.01 0.73 -7.53
CA ARG A 410 -4.43 1.11 -7.39
C ARG A 410 -4.69 2.05 -6.21
N GLN A 411 -3.69 2.30 -5.37
CA GLN A 411 -3.81 3.18 -4.22
C GLN A 411 -3.49 4.63 -4.61
N GLU A 412 -4.36 5.55 -4.20
CA GLU A 412 -4.10 6.98 -4.26
C GLU A 412 -2.94 7.33 -3.32
N LYS A 413 -2.21 8.39 -3.66
CA LYS A 413 -1.08 8.85 -2.85
C LYS A 413 -1.33 10.28 -2.39
N GLU A 414 -1.20 10.53 -1.11
CA GLU A 414 -1.21 11.90 -0.59
C GLU A 414 0.14 12.56 -0.91
N SER A 415 0.12 13.75 -1.50
CA SER A 415 1.32 14.56 -1.72
C SER A 415 1.81 15.16 -0.40
N ASP A 416 3.05 15.66 -0.39
CA ASP A 416 3.61 16.40 0.75
C ASP A 416 2.77 17.64 1.15
N SER A 417 1.90 18.12 0.27
CA SER A 417 0.98 19.25 0.50
C SER A 417 -0.42 18.82 0.95
N GLY A 418 -0.66 17.54 1.20
CA GLY A 418 -1.97 16.99 1.60
C GLY A 418 -2.98 16.85 0.45
N HIS A 419 -2.54 16.94 -0.81
CA HIS A 419 -3.42 16.69 -1.95
C HIS A 419 -3.44 15.21 -2.30
N ILE A 420 -4.63 14.66 -2.51
CA ILE A 420 -4.79 13.29 -2.99
C ILE A 420 -4.43 13.26 -4.49
N LEU A 421 -3.37 12.53 -4.83
CA LEU A 421 -2.94 12.29 -6.20
C LEU A 421 -3.58 11.00 -6.73
N PRO A 422 -4.01 10.97 -8.00
CA PRO A 422 -4.59 9.78 -8.59
C PRO A 422 -3.58 8.63 -8.61
N SER A 423 -4.09 7.41 -8.44
CA SER A 423 -3.28 6.19 -8.49
C SER A 423 -2.60 6.00 -9.85
N LEU A 424 -1.59 5.13 -9.92
CA LEU A 424 -0.92 4.83 -11.19
C LEU A 424 -1.92 4.21 -12.20
N ALA A 425 -2.73 3.26 -11.72
CA ALA A 425 -3.78 2.61 -12.52
C ALA A 425 -4.74 3.65 -13.12
N GLU A 426 -5.25 4.59 -12.31
CA GLU A 426 -6.12 5.67 -12.80
C GLU A 426 -5.47 6.52 -13.89
N LYS A 427 -4.21 6.90 -13.71
CA LYS A 427 -3.49 7.72 -14.69
C LYS A 427 -3.33 6.97 -16.01
N ILE A 428 -3.01 5.68 -15.97
CA ILE A 428 -2.82 4.85 -17.17
C ILE A 428 -4.17 4.61 -17.87
N VAL A 429 -5.22 4.24 -17.14
CA VAL A 429 -6.56 4.04 -17.72
C VAL A 429 -7.06 5.34 -18.35
N SER A 430 -6.94 6.49 -17.67
CA SER A 430 -7.32 7.78 -18.27
C SER A 430 -6.48 8.12 -19.50
N ALA A 431 -5.17 7.85 -19.49
CA ALA A 431 -4.32 8.11 -20.64
C ALA A 431 -4.68 7.21 -21.83
N TYR A 432 -4.99 5.93 -21.58
CA TYR A 432 -5.46 5.00 -22.60
C TYR A 432 -6.76 5.48 -23.26
N VAL A 433 -7.78 5.81 -22.46
CA VAL A 433 -9.07 6.29 -23.01
C VAL A 433 -8.88 7.58 -23.81
N LYS A 434 -7.99 8.48 -23.37
CA LYS A 434 -7.66 9.69 -24.14
C LYS A 434 -6.93 9.38 -25.45
N ALA A 435 -6.00 8.43 -25.45
CA ALA A 435 -5.32 7.98 -26.67
C ALA A 435 -6.35 7.43 -27.67
N LEU A 436 -7.25 6.56 -27.20
CA LEU A 436 -8.34 6.01 -28.01
C LEU A 436 -9.30 7.06 -28.60
N LEU A 437 -9.55 8.15 -27.87
CA LEU A 437 -10.35 9.28 -28.39
C LEU A 437 -9.65 10.05 -29.52
N ILE A 438 -8.31 10.00 -29.56
CA ILE A 438 -7.49 10.66 -30.58
C ILE A 438 -7.35 9.77 -31.82
N THR A 439 -7.01 8.50 -31.62
CA THR A 439 -6.72 7.54 -32.71
C THR A 439 -7.96 6.89 -33.30
N GLY A 440 -9.05 6.84 -32.53
CA GLY A 440 -10.26 6.10 -32.86
C GLY A 440 -10.17 4.65 -32.41
N ALA A 441 -11.02 4.26 -31.46
CA ALA A 441 -11.00 2.91 -30.91
C ALA A 441 -11.59 1.84 -31.84
N ARG A 442 -11.15 0.59 -31.64
CA ARG A 442 -11.76 -0.68 -32.08
C ARG A 442 -12.61 -1.26 -30.94
N ASP A 443 -13.52 -2.21 -31.23
CA ASP A 443 -14.39 -2.82 -30.20
C ASP A 443 -13.59 -3.49 -29.06
N GLU A 444 -12.50 -4.17 -29.41
CA GLU A 444 -11.60 -4.82 -28.44
C GLU A 444 -10.94 -3.79 -27.50
N GLN A 445 -10.56 -2.63 -28.01
CA GLN A 445 -9.96 -1.54 -27.24
C GLN A 445 -10.98 -0.88 -26.30
N VAL A 446 -12.23 -0.73 -26.75
CA VAL A 446 -13.33 -0.25 -25.90
C VAL A 446 -13.59 -1.24 -24.76
N THR A 447 -13.61 -2.53 -25.08
CA THR A 447 -13.77 -3.61 -24.09
C THR A 447 -12.64 -3.57 -23.05
N LEU A 448 -11.40 -3.40 -23.51
CA LEU A 448 -10.25 -3.25 -22.61
C LEU A 448 -10.37 -1.98 -21.75
N ALA A 449 -10.78 -0.85 -22.32
CA ALA A 449 -11.00 0.39 -21.57
C ALA A 449 -12.10 0.26 -20.50
N GLN A 450 -13.20 -0.43 -20.81
CA GLN A 450 -14.26 -0.78 -19.86
C GLN A 450 -13.70 -1.68 -18.75
N HIS A 451 -12.92 -2.70 -19.08
CA HIS A 451 -12.23 -3.54 -18.10
C HIS A 451 -11.33 -2.71 -17.17
N GLY A 452 -10.58 -1.76 -17.74
CA GLY A 452 -9.77 -0.81 -16.99
C GLY A 452 -10.60 -0.03 -15.95
N LEU A 453 -11.81 0.39 -16.29
CA LEU A 453 -12.73 1.05 -15.36
C LEU A 453 -13.18 0.12 -14.21
N THR A 454 -13.41 -1.17 -14.48
CA THR A 454 -13.80 -2.15 -13.44
C THR A 454 -12.68 -2.45 -12.43
N ILE A 455 -11.42 -2.28 -12.84
CA ILE A 455 -10.25 -2.47 -11.97
C ILE A 455 -10.07 -1.27 -11.01
N LEU A 456 -10.56 -0.09 -11.40
CA LEU A 456 -10.53 1.08 -10.53
C LEU A 456 -11.59 0.92 -9.44
N LYS A 457 -11.19 1.08 -8.18
CA LYS A 457 -12.13 1.07 -7.05
C LYS A 457 -13.15 2.21 -7.20
N ASP A 458 -14.35 2.01 -6.64
CA ASP A 458 -15.44 2.99 -6.68
C ASP A 458 -15.08 4.37 -6.13
N GLN A 459 -14.05 4.45 -5.26
CA GLN A 459 -13.65 5.65 -4.54
C GLN A 459 -12.48 6.43 -5.16
N THR A 460 -12.07 6.08 -6.39
CA THR A 460 -10.96 6.79 -7.04
C THR A 460 -11.36 8.21 -7.46
N THR A 461 -10.57 9.20 -7.07
CA THR A 461 -10.86 10.64 -7.21
C THR A 461 -11.13 11.04 -8.67
N ASN A 462 -10.55 10.33 -9.63
CA ASN A 462 -10.67 10.64 -11.06
C ASN A 462 -11.60 9.69 -11.84
N ARG A 463 -12.29 8.76 -11.16
CA ARG A 463 -13.14 7.76 -11.83
C ARG A 463 -14.19 8.38 -12.72
N ASP A 464 -14.91 9.38 -12.20
CA ASP A 464 -15.99 10.03 -12.93
C ASP A 464 -15.48 10.66 -14.24
N TRP A 465 -14.30 11.26 -14.23
CA TRP A 465 -13.71 11.82 -15.45
C TRP A 465 -13.32 10.75 -16.47
N ILE A 466 -12.92 9.56 -16.02
CA ILE A 466 -12.68 8.41 -16.89
C ILE A 466 -14.00 7.91 -17.47
N VAL A 467 -15.07 7.80 -16.66
CA VAL A 467 -16.43 7.51 -17.13
C VAL A 467 -16.86 8.50 -18.20
N TYR A 468 -16.65 9.80 -17.98
CA TYR A 468 -16.95 10.82 -18.99
C TYR A 468 -16.15 10.66 -20.29
N GLN A 469 -14.84 10.35 -20.20
CA GLN A 469 -14.00 10.11 -21.38
C GLN A 469 -14.43 8.86 -22.14
N LEU A 470 -14.75 7.78 -21.43
CA LEU A 470 -15.26 6.54 -22.01
C LEU A 470 -16.65 6.76 -22.62
N GLY A 471 -17.49 7.58 -21.98
CA GLY A 471 -18.78 8.00 -22.52
C GLY A 471 -18.63 8.71 -23.87
N LYS A 472 -17.64 9.60 -24.05
CA LYS A 472 -17.36 10.19 -25.37
C LYS A 472 -16.99 9.14 -26.41
N LEU A 473 -16.16 8.17 -26.01
CA LEU A 473 -15.71 7.11 -26.91
C LEU A 473 -16.89 6.24 -27.36
N LEU A 474 -17.80 5.92 -26.44
CA LEU A 474 -19.01 5.15 -26.71
C LEU A 474 -20.07 5.96 -27.49
N ASP A 475 -20.19 7.27 -27.26
CA ASP A 475 -21.08 8.17 -28.03
C ASP A 475 -20.68 8.19 -29.51
N GLN A 476 -19.38 8.27 -29.82
CA GLN A 476 -18.86 8.19 -31.20
C GLN A 476 -19.23 6.88 -31.91
N ARG A 477 -19.58 5.83 -31.16
CA ARG A 477 -19.93 4.50 -31.66
C ARG A 477 -21.43 4.18 -31.56
N GLY A 478 -22.25 5.07 -31.01
CA GLY A 478 -23.66 4.80 -30.71
C GLY A 478 -23.86 3.70 -29.65
N GLN A 479 -22.87 3.46 -28.78
CA GLN A 479 -22.86 2.42 -27.75
C GLN A 479 -22.97 2.99 -26.32
N LEU A 480 -23.41 4.25 -26.18
CA LEU A 480 -23.43 4.96 -24.90
C LEU A 480 -24.32 4.31 -23.83
N ALA A 481 -25.30 3.48 -24.25
CA ALA A 481 -26.14 2.70 -23.34
C ALA A 481 -25.38 1.71 -22.45
N GLN A 482 -24.17 1.28 -22.86
CA GLN A 482 -23.35 0.35 -22.08
C GLN A 482 -22.77 0.94 -20.79
N LEU A 483 -22.77 2.27 -20.65
CA LEU A 483 -22.21 2.98 -19.49
C LEU A 483 -23.29 3.63 -18.63
N ASN A 484 -24.53 3.13 -18.70
CA ASN A 484 -25.67 3.83 -18.12
C ASN A 484 -25.50 4.02 -16.61
N ASP A 485 -25.16 2.96 -15.89
CA ASP A 485 -25.13 2.99 -14.43
C ASP A 485 -23.93 3.81 -13.92
N GLU A 486 -22.76 3.67 -14.55
CA GLU A 486 -21.56 4.46 -14.22
C GLU A 486 -21.76 5.93 -14.55
N LEU A 487 -22.43 6.25 -15.66
CA LEU A 487 -22.72 7.63 -16.05
C LEU A 487 -23.70 8.27 -15.08
N LEU A 488 -24.76 7.57 -14.67
CA LEU A 488 -25.71 8.05 -13.67
C LEU A 488 -25.02 8.31 -12.32
N ALA A 489 -24.15 7.38 -11.88
CA ALA A 489 -23.35 7.57 -10.67
C ALA A 489 -22.43 8.80 -10.79
N ALA A 490 -21.71 8.94 -11.92
CA ALA A 490 -20.83 10.07 -12.15
C ALA A 490 -21.57 11.42 -12.18
N VAL A 491 -22.79 11.47 -12.73
CA VAL A 491 -23.65 12.66 -12.69
C VAL A 491 -24.09 12.98 -11.26
N LYS A 492 -24.48 11.96 -10.46
CA LYS A 492 -24.83 12.15 -9.03
C LYS A 492 -23.66 12.75 -8.23
N HIS A 493 -22.42 12.31 -8.48
CA HIS A 493 -21.24 12.87 -7.83
C HIS A 493 -20.87 14.27 -8.33
N ASN A 494 -21.15 14.58 -9.60
CA ASN A 494 -20.71 15.80 -10.28
C ASN A 494 -21.85 16.71 -10.75
N GLN A 495 -22.92 16.86 -9.94
CA GLN A 495 -24.10 17.65 -10.31
C GLN A 495 -23.84 19.12 -10.67
N ARG A 496 -22.71 19.69 -10.25
CA ARG A 496 -22.33 21.08 -10.57
C ARG A 496 -21.51 21.20 -11.86
N ASN A 497 -21.28 20.09 -12.57
CA ASN A 497 -20.41 20.05 -13.72
C ASN A 497 -21.20 19.79 -15.02
N THR A 498 -21.24 20.81 -15.88
CA THR A 498 -21.93 20.80 -17.18
C THR A 498 -21.55 19.62 -18.07
N TYR A 499 -20.30 19.13 -18.01
CA TYR A 499 -19.84 18.06 -18.89
C TYR A 499 -20.57 16.72 -18.64
N PHE A 500 -20.83 16.39 -17.38
CA PHE A 500 -21.53 15.16 -17.01
C PHE A 500 -23.00 15.22 -17.43
N TRP A 501 -23.67 16.34 -17.20
CA TRP A 501 -25.04 16.55 -17.69
C TRP A 501 -25.15 16.50 -19.20
N SER A 502 -24.17 17.05 -19.90
CA SER A 502 -24.13 16.98 -21.37
C SER A 502 -23.94 15.55 -21.87
N MET A 503 -23.14 14.75 -21.15
CA MET A 503 -22.94 13.34 -21.47
C MET A 503 -24.22 12.54 -21.19
N LEU A 504 -24.92 12.83 -20.08
CA LEU A 504 -26.23 12.26 -19.81
C LEU A 504 -27.26 12.65 -20.88
N ALA A 505 -27.22 13.89 -21.37
CA ALA A 505 -28.07 14.30 -22.50
C ALA A 505 -27.74 13.50 -23.75
N ALA A 506 -26.45 13.33 -24.09
CA ALA A 506 -26.04 12.48 -25.22
C ALA A 506 -26.59 11.05 -25.11
N ARG A 507 -26.59 10.48 -23.90
CA ARG A 507 -27.13 9.13 -23.63
C ARG A 507 -28.60 8.98 -24.03
N TYR A 508 -29.43 9.99 -23.84
CA TYR A 508 -30.87 9.93 -24.15
C TYR A 508 -31.24 10.50 -25.53
N ARG A 509 -30.27 11.00 -26.30
CA ARG A 509 -30.50 11.73 -27.56
C ARG A 509 -31.43 10.98 -28.53
N ASP A 510 -31.21 9.68 -28.66
CA ASP A 510 -31.91 8.82 -29.63
C ASP A 510 -33.02 7.96 -29.00
N ASP A 511 -33.08 7.88 -27.67
CA ASP A 511 -33.96 6.98 -26.93
C ASP A 511 -35.20 7.70 -26.34
N ASP A 512 -34.99 8.83 -25.66
CA ASP A 512 -36.04 9.53 -24.92
C ASP A 512 -35.85 11.05 -25.02
N ARG A 513 -36.72 11.69 -25.81
CA ARG A 513 -36.67 13.14 -26.05
C ARG A 513 -36.86 13.96 -24.78
N GLN A 514 -37.70 13.51 -23.84
CA GLN A 514 -37.98 14.23 -22.60
C GLN A 514 -36.76 14.20 -21.68
N ASN A 515 -36.15 13.03 -21.51
CA ASN A 515 -34.94 12.85 -20.71
C ASN A 515 -33.74 13.58 -21.33
N TYR A 516 -33.62 13.54 -22.66
CA TYR A 516 -32.63 14.31 -23.40
C TYR A 516 -32.76 15.81 -23.12
N GLN A 517 -33.97 16.35 -23.27
CA GLN A 517 -34.26 17.75 -23.01
C GLN A 517 -33.95 18.13 -21.55
N ALA A 518 -34.37 17.33 -20.57
CA ALA A 518 -34.17 17.60 -19.16
C ALA A 518 -32.68 17.61 -18.75
N ALA A 519 -31.90 16.62 -19.20
CA ALA A 519 -30.46 16.59 -18.97
C ALA A 519 -29.74 17.79 -19.61
N LEU A 520 -30.17 18.20 -20.81
CA LEU A 520 -29.61 19.36 -21.50
C LEU A 520 -29.98 20.68 -20.81
N MET A 521 -31.21 20.81 -20.30
CA MET A 521 -31.64 21.95 -19.49
C MET A 521 -30.76 22.09 -18.24
N MET A 522 -30.46 21.00 -17.53
CA MET A 522 -29.53 21.05 -16.40
C MET A 522 -28.12 21.44 -16.82
N ALA A 523 -27.58 20.88 -17.90
CA ALA A 523 -26.26 21.23 -18.41
C ALA A 523 -26.14 22.76 -18.67
N VAL A 524 -27.19 23.34 -19.28
CA VAL A 524 -27.25 24.76 -19.63
C VAL A 524 -27.52 25.68 -18.44
N SER A 525 -28.18 25.19 -17.39
CA SER A 525 -28.44 25.97 -16.16
C SER A 525 -27.19 26.27 -15.33
N LEU A 526 -26.05 25.62 -15.61
CA LEU A 526 -24.83 25.74 -14.82
C LEU A 526 -23.89 26.86 -15.32
N PRO A 527 -23.04 27.45 -14.46
CA PRO A 527 -22.20 28.62 -14.79
C PRO A 527 -21.22 28.45 -15.98
N ASN A 528 -20.92 27.21 -16.39
CA ASN A 528 -20.01 26.88 -17.49
C ASN A 528 -20.74 26.17 -18.65
N ALA A 529 -22.01 26.51 -18.87
CA ALA A 529 -22.80 26.03 -19.99
C ALA A 529 -22.04 26.17 -21.31
N ARG A 530 -21.99 25.09 -22.11
CA ARG A 530 -21.28 25.11 -23.39
C ARG A 530 -22.19 25.71 -24.46
N LEU A 531 -21.64 26.56 -25.32
CA LEU A 531 -22.38 27.18 -26.43
C LEU A 531 -23.08 26.15 -27.34
N ALA A 532 -22.47 24.97 -27.53
CA ALA A 532 -23.06 23.87 -28.28
C ALA A 532 -24.33 23.31 -27.61
N ASP A 533 -24.35 23.17 -26.29
CA ASP A 533 -25.51 22.69 -25.54
C ASP A 533 -26.63 23.73 -25.56
N ILE A 534 -26.29 25.01 -25.38
CA ILE A 534 -27.24 26.12 -25.46
C ILE A 534 -27.91 26.16 -26.84
N ALA A 535 -27.11 26.10 -27.92
CA ALA A 535 -27.62 26.09 -29.29
C ALA A 535 -28.54 24.89 -29.57
N THR A 536 -28.19 23.73 -29.02
CA THR A 536 -28.98 22.51 -29.15
C THR A 536 -30.31 22.64 -28.41
N LEU A 537 -30.29 23.17 -27.18
CA LEU A 537 -31.50 23.39 -26.39
C LEU A 537 -32.43 24.42 -27.03
N ILE A 538 -31.88 25.52 -27.55
CA ILE A 538 -32.64 26.52 -28.33
C ILE A 538 -33.36 25.83 -29.49
N THR A 539 -32.67 24.94 -30.22
CA THR A 539 -33.27 24.21 -31.35
C THR A 539 -34.41 23.30 -30.90
N LEU A 540 -34.27 22.61 -29.76
CA LEU A 540 -35.32 21.72 -29.23
C LEU A 540 -36.58 22.47 -28.78
N LEU A 541 -36.42 23.71 -28.30
CA LEU A 541 -37.48 24.51 -27.70
C LEU A 541 -38.08 25.57 -28.63
N ALA A 542 -37.40 25.96 -29.72
CA ALA A 542 -37.82 27.07 -30.60
C ALA A 542 -39.22 26.86 -31.21
N ASP A 543 -39.57 25.62 -31.52
CA ASP A 543 -40.87 25.27 -32.12
C ASP A 543 -42.00 25.20 -31.07
N GLN A 544 -41.68 25.27 -29.78
CA GLN A 544 -42.65 25.22 -28.69
C GLN A 544 -43.07 26.64 -28.30
N GLU A 545 -44.25 27.08 -28.74
CA GLU A 545 -44.74 28.45 -28.51
C GLU A 545 -44.71 28.87 -27.03
N ALA A 546 -45.07 27.96 -26.12
CA ALA A 546 -45.03 28.18 -24.67
C ALA A 546 -43.60 28.44 -24.13
N GLN A 547 -42.55 28.03 -24.86
CA GLN A 547 -41.15 28.14 -24.44
C GLN A 547 -40.43 29.35 -25.07
N ARG A 548 -41.09 30.13 -25.94
CA ARG A 548 -40.48 31.29 -26.62
C ARG A 548 -39.81 32.30 -25.66
N PRO A 549 -40.38 32.67 -24.49
CA PRO A 549 -39.70 33.54 -23.53
C PRO A 549 -38.38 32.97 -23.01
N LEU A 550 -38.38 31.65 -22.70
CA LEU A 550 -37.18 30.94 -22.27
C LEU A 550 -36.14 30.87 -23.38
N VAL A 551 -36.56 30.56 -24.62
CA VAL A 551 -35.65 30.55 -25.79
C VAL A 551 -35.01 31.91 -26.00
N LYS A 552 -35.76 33.01 -25.86
CA LYS A 552 -35.18 34.36 -25.96
C LYS A 552 -34.12 34.62 -24.88
N GLY A 553 -34.38 34.20 -23.64
CA GLY A 553 -33.39 34.24 -22.56
C GLY A 553 -32.15 33.38 -22.85
N LEU A 554 -32.32 32.16 -23.39
CA LEU A 554 -31.22 31.29 -23.80
C LEU A 554 -30.36 31.90 -24.91
N VAL A 555 -30.96 32.62 -25.87
CA VAL A 555 -30.20 33.34 -26.90
C VAL A 555 -29.36 34.46 -26.29
N GLN A 556 -29.88 35.18 -25.28
CA GLN A 556 -29.11 36.19 -24.56
C GLN A 556 -27.95 35.55 -23.78
N LEU A 557 -28.19 34.41 -23.12
CA LEU A 557 -27.14 33.63 -22.47
C LEU A 557 -26.06 33.20 -23.47
N ALA A 558 -26.45 32.65 -24.62
CA ALA A 558 -25.52 32.25 -25.69
C ALA A 558 -24.63 33.43 -26.14
N LYS A 559 -25.22 34.61 -26.33
CA LYS A 559 -24.47 35.84 -26.67
C LYS A 559 -23.45 36.21 -25.61
N ALA A 560 -23.79 36.06 -24.33
CA ALA A 560 -22.87 36.31 -23.23
C ALA A 560 -21.74 35.26 -23.13
N THR A 561 -21.99 34.02 -23.54
CA THR A 561 -20.98 32.93 -23.54
C THR A 561 -19.97 33.04 -24.69
N VAL A 562 -20.32 33.69 -25.80
CA VAL A 562 -19.45 33.83 -26.98
C VAL A 562 -18.27 34.73 -26.67
N ARG A 563 -17.04 34.24 -26.92
CA ARG A 563 -15.82 35.06 -26.76
C ARG A 563 -15.78 36.18 -27.80
N ALA A 564 -15.16 37.30 -27.48
CA ALA A 564 -14.99 38.42 -28.41
C ALA A 564 -14.38 37.93 -29.74
N GLY A 565 -15.08 38.17 -30.85
CA GLY A 565 -14.69 37.77 -32.21
C GLY A 565 -15.19 36.40 -32.67
N GLN A 566 -15.75 35.57 -31.78
CA GLN A 566 -16.39 34.32 -32.19
C GLN A 566 -17.82 34.60 -32.72
N GLN A 567 -18.22 33.92 -33.79
CA GLN A 567 -19.58 34.05 -34.32
C GLN A 567 -20.57 33.15 -33.57
N LEU A 568 -21.82 33.61 -33.44
CA LEU A 568 -22.90 32.76 -32.96
C LEU A 568 -23.14 31.59 -33.93
N PRO A 569 -23.46 30.39 -33.42
CA PRO A 569 -23.89 29.27 -34.26
C PRO A 569 -25.04 29.66 -35.19
N ALA A 570 -25.00 29.22 -36.45
CA ALA A 570 -25.98 29.59 -37.48
C ALA A 570 -27.44 29.32 -37.05
N LYS A 571 -27.68 28.23 -36.31
CA LYS A 571 -29.01 27.89 -35.76
C LYS A 571 -29.56 28.98 -34.83
N ILE A 572 -28.70 29.63 -34.03
CA ILE A 572 -29.12 30.73 -33.16
C ILE A 572 -29.49 31.96 -33.99
N ASN A 573 -28.71 32.29 -35.02
CA ASN A 573 -29.03 33.40 -35.91
C ASN A 573 -30.36 33.18 -36.66
N GLN A 574 -30.68 31.94 -37.03
CA GLN A 574 -31.98 31.60 -37.60
C GLN A 574 -33.14 31.90 -36.64
N VAL A 575 -33.01 31.57 -35.35
CA VAL A 575 -34.02 31.87 -34.32
C VAL A 575 -34.18 33.38 -34.11
N VAL A 576 -33.08 34.13 -34.05
CA VAL A 576 -33.10 35.60 -33.88
C VAL A 576 -33.82 36.32 -35.04
N ALA A 577 -33.78 35.73 -36.24
CA ALA A 577 -34.43 36.27 -37.43
C ALA A 577 -35.95 36.02 -37.48
N GLN A 578 -36.52 35.21 -36.58
CA GLN A 578 -37.96 34.92 -36.56
C GLN A 578 -38.76 36.07 -35.93
N ASP A 579 -39.94 36.36 -36.48
CA ASP A 579 -40.77 37.51 -36.05
C ASP A 579 -41.13 37.46 -34.56
N TRP A 580 -41.49 36.28 -34.05
CA TRP A 580 -41.87 36.12 -32.64
C TRP A 580 -40.72 36.46 -31.69
N TYR A 581 -39.46 36.28 -32.10
CA TYR A 581 -38.31 36.60 -31.26
C TYR A 581 -38.25 38.11 -30.97
N GLN A 582 -38.65 38.93 -31.95
CA GLN A 582 -38.69 40.39 -31.80
C GLN A 582 -39.81 40.83 -30.86
N SER A 583 -40.98 40.17 -30.91
CA SER A 583 -42.16 40.56 -30.14
C SER A 583 -42.26 39.92 -28.74
N THR A 584 -41.49 38.87 -28.44
CA THR A 584 -41.57 38.13 -27.16
C THR A 584 -40.68 38.78 -26.09
N SER A 585 -41.11 38.87 -24.83
CA SER A 585 -40.23 39.26 -23.72
C SER A 585 -39.38 38.07 -23.25
N ALA A 586 -38.12 38.31 -22.90
CA ALA A 586 -37.26 37.25 -22.38
C ALA A 586 -37.74 36.80 -20.99
N CYS A 587 -37.48 35.54 -20.65
CA CYS A 587 -37.62 35.03 -19.28
C CYS A 587 -36.63 35.76 -18.34
N ASP A 588 -37.11 36.16 -17.16
CA ASP A 588 -36.33 36.94 -16.18
C ASP A 588 -35.18 36.14 -15.56
N ASP A 589 -35.41 34.84 -15.27
CA ASP A 589 -34.39 33.93 -14.71
C ASP A 589 -34.38 32.61 -15.48
N VAL A 590 -33.51 32.56 -16.48
CA VAL A 590 -33.28 31.38 -17.33
C VAL A 590 -32.79 30.19 -16.50
N THR A 591 -31.88 30.42 -15.55
CA THR A 591 -31.23 29.35 -14.80
C THR A 591 -32.22 28.61 -13.91
N THR A 592 -32.97 29.35 -13.08
CA THR A 592 -33.96 28.76 -12.17
C THR A 592 -35.07 28.07 -12.97
N THR A 593 -35.55 28.71 -14.05
CA THR A 593 -36.59 28.13 -14.91
C THR A 593 -36.16 26.79 -15.53
N LEU A 594 -34.92 26.67 -16.00
CA LEU A 594 -34.39 25.42 -16.56
C LEU A 594 -34.30 24.32 -15.49
N GLN A 595 -33.82 24.65 -14.30
CA GLN A 595 -33.69 23.68 -13.20
C GLN A 595 -35.07 23.16 -12.77
N ASP A 596 -36.04 24.04 -12.61
CA ASP A 596 -37.40 23.68 -12.19
C ASP A 596 -38.10 22.80 -13.23
N GLN A 597 -37.92 23.07 -14.53
CA GLN A 597 -38.47 22.22 -15.59
C GLN A 597 -37.76 20.86 -15.71
N ALA A 598 -36.46 20.79 -15.41
CA ALA A 598 -35.67 19.56 -15.58
C ALA A 598 -35.77 18.58 -14.40
N LYS A 599 -35.84 19.09 -13.16
CA LYS A 599 -35.81 18.29 -11.91
C LYS A 599 -36.81 17.12 -11.88
N PRO A 600 -38.09 17.26 -12.31
CA PRO A 600 -39.05 16.16 -12.24
C PRO A 600 -38.60 14.95 -13.07
N ALA A 601 -38.21 15.16 -14.32
CA ALA A 601 -37.76 14.08 -15.22
C ALA A 601 -36.43 13.48 -14.76
N LEU A 602 -35.48 14.32 -14.34
CA LEU A 602 -34.18 13.84 -13.86
C LEU A 602 -34.28 13.07 -12.54
N GLY A 603 -35.31 13.33 -11.74
CA GLY A 603 -35.57 12.54 -10.55
C GLY A 603 -35.95 11.11 -10.84
N GLU A 604 -36.71 10.87 -11.91
CA GLU A 604 -37.06 9.52 -12.36
C GLU A 604 -35.85 8.77 -12.95
N ILE A 605 -34.89 9.51 -13.51
CA ILE A 605 -33.68 8.95 -14.11
C ILE A 605 -32.60 8.66 -13.07
N LEU A 606 -32.19 9.69 -12.33
CA LEU A 606 -31.07 9.59 -11.41
C LEU A 606 -31.44 8.75 -10.20
N TYR A 607 -32.64 8.92 -9.66
CA TYR A 607 -33.02 8.34 -8.37
C TYR A 607 -34.09 7.28 -8.52
N VAL A 608 -34.03 6.49 -9.60
CA VAL A 608 -34.95 5.36 -9.83
C VAL A 608 -34.91 4.35 -8.68
N ASP A 609 -33.75 4.22 -8.03
CA ASP A 609 -33.47 3.36 -6.88
C ASP A 609 -33.97 3.94 -5.54
N VAL A 610 -34.27 5.24 -5.49
CA VAL A 610 -34.80 5.91 -4.30
C VAL A 610 -36.31 5.80 -4.31
N THR A 611 -36.85 5.04 -3.35
CA THR A 611 -38.30 4.92 -3.18
C THR A 611 -38.88 6.27 -2.72
N PRO A 612 -39.96 6.77 -3.33
CA PRO A 612 -40.67 7.94 -2.82
C PRO A 612 -41.05 7.75 -1.35
N ALA A 613 -40.64 8.68 -0.49
CA ALA A 613 -40.90 8.64 0.93
C ALA A 613 -41.95 9.70 1.29
N PRO A 614 -42.97 9.34 2.10
CA PRO A 614 -43.89 10.32 2.63
C PRO A 614 -43.18 11.23 3.64
N PHE A 615 -43.56 12.51 3.69
CA PHE A 615 -43.05 13.50 4.63
C PHE A 615 -44.15 14.51 5.03
N PHE A 616 -44.00 15.05 6.24
CA PHE A 616 -44.84 16.11 6.79
C PHE A 616 -44.11 17.45 6.70
N VAL A 617 -44.81 18.50 6.26
CA VAL A 617 -44.24 19.85 6.13
C VAL A 617 -44.48 20.62 7.43
N CYS A 618 -43.41 20.91 8.17
CA CYS A 618 -43.50 21.61 9.45
C CYS A 618 -43.63 23.11 9.28
N TRP A 619 -42.79 23.66 8.40
CA TRP A 619 -42.71 25.08 8.15
C TRP A 619 -42.21 25.31 6.73
N ASN A 620 -42.53 26.49 6.23
CA ASN A 620 -42.17 26.94 4.90
C ASN A 620 -41.76 28.41 5.02
N ASN A 621 -40.59 28.76 4.49
CA ASN A 621 -40.08 30.12 4.43
C ASN A 621 -39.83 30.51 2.98
N GLN A 622 -40.79 31.24 2.41
CA GLN A 622 -40.78 31.70 1.02
C GLN A 622 -39.62 32.67 0.73
N GLU A 623 -39.25 33.54 1.68
CA GLU A 623 -38.15 34.50 1.48
C GLU A 623 -36.79 33.80 1.35
N LYS A 624 -36.61 32.69 2.08
CA LYS A 624 -35.37 31.92 2.10
C LYS A 624 -35.39 30.71 1.16
N ASN A 625 -36.47 30.53 0.39
CA ASN A 625 -36.70 29.36 -0.45
C ASN A 625 -36.43 28.06 0.32
N SER A 626 -36.91 27.97 1.56
CA SER A 626 -36.58 26.86 2.44
C SER A 626 -37.82 26.24 3.06
N THR A 627 -37.85 24.91 3.08
CA THR A 627 -38.95 24.12 3.65
C THR A 627 -38.38 23.14 4.67
N GLY A 628 -38.98 23.09 5.85
CA GLY A 628 -38.67 22.09 6.87
C GLY A 628 -39.62 20.91 6.78
N ILE A 629 -39.08 19.71 6.54
CA ILE A 629 -39.86 18.49 6.42
C ILE A 629 -39.48 17.46 7.50
N ILE A 630 -40.41 16.58 7.85
CA ILE A 630 -40.13 15.39 8.66
C ILE A 630 -40.52 14.17 7.84
N PRO A 631 -39.60 13.21 7.59
CA PRO A 631 -39.97 11.93 7.02
C PRO A 631 -41.06 11.24 7.86
N VAL A 632 -42.12 10.78 7.20
CA VAL A 632 -43.18 10.02 7.85
C VAL A 632 -42.67 8.61 8.11
N THR A 633 -42.40 8.29 9.36
CA THR A 633 -41.98 6.96 9.80
C THR A 633 -43.04 6.36 10.72
N THR A 634 -43.07 5.03 10.81
CA THR A 634 -44.00 4.31 11.71
C THR A 634 -43.57 4.37 13.19
N GLY A 635 -42.65 5.27 13.57
CA GLY A 635 -42.11 5.38 14.92
C GLY A 635 -41.96 6.84 15.37
N SER A 636 -41.51 7.05 16.61
CA SER A 636 -41.36 8.38 17.19
C SER A 636 -40.45 9.27 16.36
N VAL A 637 -40.86 10.53 16.17
CA VAL A 637 -40.06 11.56 15.50
C VAL A 637 -38.83 11.88 16.36
N MET A 638 -37.68 11.32 16.00
CA MET A 638 -36.45 11.45 16.81
C MET A 638 -35.44 12.44 16.19
N ASN A 639 -35.49 12.65 14.87
CA ASN A 639 -34.54 13.52 14.18
C ASN A 639 -35.10 14.93 14.04
N PRO A 640 -34.25 15.99 14.01
CA PRO A 640 -34.68 17.34 13.67
C PRO A 640 -35.30 17.38 12.25
N PRO A 641 -36.08 18.43 11.93
CA PRO A 641 -36.58 18.63 10.56
C PRO A 641 -35.42 18.62 9.56
N ILE A 642 -35.64 18.01 8.40
CA ILE A 642 -34.76 18.11 7.24
C ILE A 642 -35.04 19.45 6.56
N HIS A 643 -34.00 20.24 6.34
CA HIS A 643 -34.10 21.54 5.67
C HIS A 643 -33.85 21.35 4.17
N LEU A 644 -34.86 21.63 3.35
CA LEU A 644 -34.77 21.62 1.89
C LEU A 644 -34.71 23.07 1.38
N HIS A 645 -33.71 23.40 0.58
CA HIS A 645 -33.54 24.73 -0.01
C HIS A 645 -33.93 24.71 -1.50
N ASP A 646 -35.23 24.80 -1.76
CA ASP A 646 -35.77 24.75 -3.12
C ASP A 646 -36.99 25.65 -3.27
N GLN A 647 -36.93 26.59 -4.22
CA GLN A 647 -37.98 27.58 -4.46
C GLN A 647 -39.27 26.92 -4.95
N ALA A 648 -39.19 26.00 -5.92
CA ALA A 648 -40.35 25.36 -6.51
C ALA A 648 -41.12 24.54 -5.45
N LEU A 649 -40.41 23.78 -4.62
CA LEU A 649 -41.01 23.03 -3.50
C LEU A 649 -41.69 23.99 -2.52
N THR A 650 -40.96 25.02 -2.10
CA THR A 650 -41.42 26.05 -1.17
C THR A 650 -42.69 26.74 -1.69
N GLN A 651 -42.90 26.85 -2.99
CA GLN A 651 -44.14 27.38 -3.56
C GLN A 651 -45.28 26.35 -3.66
N GLN A 652 -44.95 25.06 -3.77
CA GLN A 652 -45.93 23.98 -3.97
C GLN A 652 -46.44 23.35 -2.66
N VAL A 653 -45.66 23.43 -1.57
CA VAL A 653 -45.99 22.78 -0.30
C VAL A 653 -46.61 23.74 0.72
N MET A 654 -47.57 23.21 1.50
CA MET A 654 -48.20 23.93 2.60
C MET A 654 -47.79 23.33 3.95
N PRO A 655 -47.40 24.15 4.95
CA PRO A 655 -47.24 23.68 6.33
C PRO A 655 -48.49 22.96 6.84
N GLY A 656 -48.28 21.92 7.66
CA GLY A 656 -49.37 21.11 8.20
C GLY A 656 -49.94 20.07 7.22
N LYS A 657 -49.37 19.93 6.02
CA LYS A 657 -49.79 18.94 5.01
C LYS A 657 -48.73 17.87 4.81
N PHE A 658 -49.17 16.76 4.22
CA PHE A 658 -48.34 15.60 3.92
C PHE A 658 -48.16 15.45 2.41
N TYR A 659 -46.94 15.11 2.03
CA TYR A 659 -46.55 14.87 0.65
C TYR A 659 -45.68 13.64 0.57
N GLN A 660 -45.40 13.16 -0.64
CA GLN A 660 -44.40 12.15 -0.91
C GLN A 660 -43.57 12.57 -2.12
N ALA A 661 -42.26 12.35 -2.02
CA ALA A 661 -41.29 12.59 -3.09
C ALA A 661 -40.03 11.74 -2.83
N ARG A 662 -39.10 11.69 -3.78
CA ARG A 662 -37.80 11.05 -3.54
C ARG A 662 -36.89 12.05 -2.84
N ILE A 663 -36.56 11.78 -1.58
CA ILE A 663 -35.67 12.64 -0.79
C ILE A 663 -34.27 12.04 -0.83
N VAL A 664 -33.29 12.84 -1.25
CA VAL A 664 -31.89 12.43 -1.34
C VAL A 664 -31.11 13.17 -0.27
N ILE A 665 -30.46 12.42 0.61
CA ILE A 665 -29.69 12.93 1.74
C ILE A 665 -28.20 12.81 1.42
N ASN A 666 -27.57 13.92 1.03
CA ASN A 666 -26.15 14.00 0.68
C ASN A 666 -25.37 14.78 1.76
N GLY A 667 -25.13 14.13 2.90
CA GLY A 667 -24.48 14.76 4.05
C GLY A 667 -25.35 15.87 4.65
N LYS A 668 -24.87 17.12 4.65
CA LYS A 668 -25.61 18.29 5.14
C LYS A 668 -26.55 18.90 4.10
N HIS A 669 -26.41 18.49 2.83
CA HIS A 669 -27.26 18.96 1.75
C HIS A 669 -28.35 17.92 1.52
N HIS A 670 -29.59 18.38 1.54
CA HIS A 670 -30.76 17.56 1.30
C HIS A 670 -31.48 18.14 0.09
N ASP A 671 -31.76 17.29 -0.87
CA ASP A 671 -32.50 17.63 -2.08
C ASP A 671 -33.72 16.71 -2.22
N TYR A 672 -34.70 17.14 -3.00
CA TYR A 672 -35.79 16.27 -3.43
C TYR A 672 -35.83 16.20 -4.95
N TYR A 673 -36.32 15.06 -5.42
CA TYR A 673 -36.41 14.74 -6.83
C TYR A 673 -37.73 14.02 -7.13
N GLY A 674 -38.11 14.07 -8.40
CA GLY A 674 -39.33 13.44 -8.92
C GLY A 674 -40.57 14.30 -8.73
N GLN A 675 -41.74 13.71 -8.99
CA GLN A 675 -43.01 14.39 -8.84
C GLN A 675 -43.42 14.48 -7.37
N LEU A 676 -43.71 15.70 -6.92
CA LEU A 676 -44.34 15.94 -5.62
C LEU A 676 -45.79 15.46 -5.68
N GLN A 677 -46.16 14.55 -4.79
CA GLN A 677 -47.52 14.02 -4.71
C GLN A 677 -48.10 14.27 -3.33
N SER A 678 -49.39 14.60 -3.24
CA SER A 678 -50.08 14.66 -1.95
C SER A 678 -50.15 13.26 -1.34
N TYR A 679 -49.87 13.17 -0.04
CA TYR A 679 -49.93 11.92 0.71
C TYR A 679 -51.04 12.00 1.75
N GLN A 680 -51.82 10.92 1.91
CA GLN A 680 -52.88 10.82 2.92
C GLN A 680 -52.48 9.75 3.93
N PRO A 681 -51.87 10.13 5.08
CA PRO A 681 -51.54 9.16 6.13
C PRO A 681 -52.81 8.57 6.75
N THR A 682 -52.67 7.40 7.38
CA THR A 682 -53.70 6.87 8.29
C THR A 682 -53.88 7.81 9.48
N ASP A 683 -55.04 7.76 10.15
CA ASP A 683 -55.29 8.60 11.33
C ASP A 683 -54.26 8.36 12.44
N GLU A 684 -53.84 7.12 12.65
CA GLU A 684 -52.78 6.75 13.61
C GLU A 684 -51.46 7.47 13.30
N VAL A 685 -51.00 7.43 12.04
CA VAL A 685 -49.77 8.12 11.62
C VAL A 685 -49.95 9.63 11.71
N LYS A 686 -51.11 10.14 11.31
CA LYS A 686 -51.44 11.57 11.34
C LYS A 686 -51.37 12.14 12.76
N MET A 687 -51.82 11.39 13.77
CA MET A 687 -51.77 11.80 15.17
C MET A 687 -50.35 12.05 15.71
N ASN A 688 -49.32 11.49 15.08
CA ASN A 688 -47.92 11.76 15.45
C ASN A 688 -47.44 13.16 15.02
N TYR A 689 -48.12 13.81 14.09
CA TYR A 689 -47.73 15.11 13.53
C TYR A 689 -48.78 16.20 13.73
N ILE A 690 -50.04 15.79 13.85
CA ILE A 690 -51.21 16.65 13.96
C ILE A 690 -52.10 16.12 15.08
N LEU A 691 -52.29 16.93 16.13
CA LEU A 691 -53.08 16.57 17.30
C LEU A 691 -54.33 17.46 17.39
N PRO A 692 -55.52 16.95 17.02
CA PRO A 692 -56.76 17.66 17.30
C PRO A 692 -57.02 17.68 18.81
N PHE A 693 -57.48 18.81 19.34
CA PHE A 693 -57.82 18.97 20.75
C PHE A 693 -59.13 19.74 20.91
N ASN A 694 -59.81 19.52 22.03
CA ASN A 694 -61.13 20.10 22.29
C ASN A 694 -61.27 20.49 23.77
N GLY A 695 -61.48 21.78 24.04
CA GLY A 695 -61.73 22.31 25.38
C GLY A 695 -60.50 22.41 26.27
N GLU A 696 -59.33 22.74 25.71
CA GLU A 696 -58.09 22.92 26.48
C GLU A 696 -57.92 24.37 26.93
N ARG A 697 -57.54 24.59 28.19
CA ARG A 697 -57.42 25.95 28.74
C ARG A 697 -56.07 26.59 28.42
N LEU A 698 -56.08 27.89 28.10
CA LEU A 698 -54.87 28.67 27.81
C LEU A 698 -54.18 29.19 29.09
N ASP A 699 -52.93 28.79 29.35
CA ASP A 699 -52.00 29.45 30.29
C ASP A 699 -51.25 30.56 29.54
N ARG A 700 -51.76 31.79 29.60
CA ARG A 700 -51.16 32.94 28.91
C ARG A 700 -50.02 33.53 29.73
N ASN A 701 -48.87 33.71 29.10
CA ASN A 701 -47.77 34.48 29.66
C ASN A 701 -48.00 35.97 29.43
N GLU A 702 -48.56 36.66 30.42
CA GLU A 702 -48.89 38.08 30.33
C GLU A 702 -47.70 38.98 29.98
N ARG A 703 -46.48 38.59 30.37
CA ARG A 703 -45.26 39.38 30.11
C ARG A 703 -44.80 39.30 28.66
N HIS A 704 -45.02 38.17 28.00
CA HIS A 704 -44.46 37.89 26.67
C HIS A 704 -45.50 37.64 25.59
N GLY A 705 -46.79 37.69 25.91
CA GLY A 705 -47.89 37.61 24.95
C GLY A 705 -48.25 36.21 24.47
N PHE A 706 -47.31 35.26 24.45
CA PHE A 706 -47.58 33.85 24.11
C PHE A 706 -48.27 33.07 25.25
N GLY A 707 -48.75 31.86 24.98
CA GLY A 707 -49.29 30.96 26.01
C GLY A 707 -48.99 29.49 25.77
N PHE A 708 -49.53 28.64 26.64
CA PHE A 708 -49.46 27.19 26.53
C PHE A 708 -50.83 26.54 26.79
N LEU A 709 -51.10 25.45 26.09
CA LEU A 709 -52.13 24.47 26.43
C LEU A 709 -51.44 23.27 27.08
N HIS A 710 -52.00 22.75 28.16
CA HIS A 710 -51.40 21.64 28.91
C HIS A 710 -52.17 20.34 28.63
N PHE A 711 -51.71 19.55 27.66
CA PHE A 711 -52.28 18.23 27.37
C PHE A 711 -51.78 17.20 28.40
N LEU A 712 -52.43 16.03 28.45
CA LEU A 712 -52.15 14.97 29.44
C LEU A 712 -50.66 14.56 29.51
N HIS A 713 -49.94 14.62 28.38
CA HIS A 713 -48.55 14.17 28.28
C HIS A 713 -47.59 15.19 27.65
N SER A 714 -48.06 16.40 27.34
CA SER A 714 -47.24 17.39 26.63
C SER A 714 -47.87 18.79 26.64
N ASP A 715 -47.04 19.81 26.54
CA ASP A 715 -47.51 21.18 26.36
C ASP A 715 -47.60 21.54 24.86
N CYS A 716 -48.60 22.33 24.50
CA CYS A 716 -48.73 22.95 23.19
C CYS A 716 -48.53 24.45 23.28
N PHE A 717 -47.49 24.93 22.61
CA PHE A 717 -47.18 26.34 22.51
C PHE A 717 -48.23 27.09 21.68
N VAL A 718 -48.72 28.20 22.21
CA VAL A 718 -49.64 29.11 21.54
C VAL A 718 -48.88 30.39 21.19
N PRO A 719 -48.52 30.60 19.92
CA PRO A 719 -47.76 31.78 19.50
C PRO A 719 -48.46 33.10 19.83
N ASP A 720 -47.68 34.14 20.17
CA ASP A 720 -48.20 35.47 20.54
C ASP A 720 -49.07 36.11 19.44
N ASN A 721 -48.73 35.92 18.17
CA ASN A 721 -49.56 36.40 17.06
C ASN A 721 -50.96 35.76 17.07
N VAL A 722 -51.08 34.48 17.43
CA VAL A 722 -52.38 33.80 17.54
C VAL A 722 -53.14 34.32 18.76
N VAL A 723 -52.46 34.50 19.91
CA VAL A 723 -53.06 35.09 21.11
C VAL A 723 -53.62 36.48 20.83
N SER A 724 -52.82 37.34 20.20
CA SER A 724 -53.17 38.72 19.90
C SER A 724 -54.25 38.82 18.82
N GLN A 725 -54.15 38.03 17.74
CA GLN A 725 -55.13 38.01 16.65
C GLN A 725 -56.52 37.59 17.10
N HIS A 726 -56.62 36.60 18.00
CA HIS A 726 -57.90 36.10 18.51
C HIS A 726 -58.30 36.71 19.86
N GLN A 727 -57.55 37.69 20.37
CA GLN A 727 -57.79 38.33 21.67
C GLN A 727 -57.95 37.32 22.81
N LEU A 728 -57.06 36.33 22.87
CA LEU A 728 -57.16 35.24 23.84
C LEU A 728 -56.74 35.71 25.24
N HIS A 729 -57.50 35.30 26.24
CA HIS A 729 -57.29 35.59 27.66
C HIS A 729 -56.88 34.32 28.43
N ASN A 730 -56.25 34.53 29.59
CA ASN A 730 -55.86 33.42 30.43
C ASN A 730 -57.10 32.63 30.91
N GLY A 731 -57.06 31.32 30.76
CA GLY A 731 -58.14 30.41 31.13
C GLY A 731 -59.19 30.15 30.04
N ASP A 732 -59.12 30.83 28.89
CA ASP A 732 -60.00 30.59 27.74
C ASP A 732 -59.93 29.11 27.33
N LEU A 733 -61.09 28.52 27.00
CA LEU A 733 -61.21 27.16 26.51
C LEU A 733 -61.07 27.16 24.99
N LEU A 734 -60.02 26.52 24.50
CA LEU A 734 -59.66 26.48 23.10
C LEU A 734 -59.94 25.09 22.53
N SER A 735 -60.39 25.03 21.27
CA SER A 735 -60.45 23.80 20.48
C SER A 735 -59.84 24.06 19.12
N GLY A 736 -59.08 23.11 18.61
CA GLY A 736 -58.30 23.33 17.41
C GLY A 736 -57.42 22.16 17.03
N VAL A 737 -56.38 22.47 16.28
CA VAL A 737 -55.40 21.52 15.80
C VAL A 737 -54.02 22.02 16.20
N ALA A 738 -53.30 21.22 16.96
CA ALA A 738 -51.88 21.40 17.20
C ALA A 738 -51.08 20.62 16.16
N GLN A 739 -49.91 21.13 15.79
CA GLN A 739 -48.95 20.43 14.94
C GLN A 739 -47.61 20.29 15.65
N ILE A 740 -46.85 19.27 15.27
CA ILE A 740 -45.50 19.07 15.80
C ILE A 740 -44.58 20.19 15.32
N ASN A 741 -43.75 20.72 16.21
CA ASN A 741 -42.81 21.80 15.94
C ASN A 741 -41.47 21.55 16.64
N TRP A 742 -40.37 21.83 15.94
CA TRP A 742 -39.02 21.65 16.46
C TRP A 742 -38.55 22.90 17.19
N ASN A 743 -38.22 22.77 18.48
CA ASN A 743 -37.59 23.83 19.22
C ASN A 743 -36.07 23.75 19.05
N SER A 744 -35.52 24.49 18.08
CA SER A 744 -34.08 24.51 17.80
C SER A 744 -33.21 24.94 18.98
N LYS A 745 -33.74 25.73 19.93
CA LYS A 745 -32.99 26.16 21.13
C LYS A 745 -32.87 25.05 22.17
N LYS A 746 -33.84 24.15 22.21
CA LYS A 746 -33.90 23.06 23.20
C LYS A 746 -33.62 21.70 22.59
N GLU A 747 -33.39 21.64 21.27
CA GLU A 747 -33.23 20.41 20.49
C GLU A 747 -34.29 19.35 20.83
N THR A 748 -35.54 19.80 20.97
CA THR A 748 -36.67 18.94 21.37
C THR A 748 -37.90 19.24 20.53
N TRP A 749 -38.68 18.19 20.30
CA TRP A 749 -40.00 18.28 19.69
C TRP A 749 -41.03 18.75 20.72
N GLY A 750 -41.96 19.59 20.28
CA GLY A 750 -43.12 20.00 21.06
C GLY A 750 -44.31 20.25 20.15
N TRP A 751 -45.46 20.53 20.75
CA TRP A 751 -46.67 20.90 20.00
C TRP A 751 -46.76 22.41 19.86
N GLN A 752 -47.28 22.87 18.73
CA GLN A 752 -47.61 24.27 18.49
C GLN A 752 -49.02 24.37 17.91
N LEU A 753 -49.81 25.34 18.36
CA LEU A 753 -51.13 25.61 17.81
C LEU A 753 -51.01 25.99 16.33
N ALA A 754 -51.66 25.20 15.46
CA ALA A 754 -51.67 25.39 14.01
C ALA A 754 -52.97 26.03 13.53
N GLU A 755 -54.11 25.55 14.04
CA GLU A 755 -55.44 26.02 13.68
C GLU A 755 -56.30 26.16 14.93
N LEU A 756 -57.05 27.26 15.04
CA LEU A 756 -57.98 27.52 16.14
C LEU A 756 -59.40 27.49 15.60
N ASN A 757 -60.18 26.51 16.06
CA ASN A 757 -61.54 26.25 15.55
C ASN A 757 -62.61 26.92 16.43
N LYS A 758 -62.38 26.96 17.74
CA LYS A 758 -63.34 27.47 18.71
C LYS A 758 -62.64 28.10 19.91
N VAL A 759 -63.18 29.24 20.34
CA VAL A 759 -62.80 29.92 21.58
C VAL A 759 -64.05 30.06 22.44
N GLU A 760 -63.97 29.53 23.65
CA GLU A 760 -64.95 29.75 24.71
C GLU A 760 -64.29 30.63 25.76
N PRO A 761 -64.68 31.92 25.87
CA PRO A 761 -64.06 32.84 26.80
C PRO A 761 -64.12 32.32 28.23
N ALA A 762 -63.06 32.53 28.99
CA ALA A 762 -63.08 32.30 30.42
C ALA A 762 -64.12 33.21 31.07
N THR A 763 -65.25 32.63 31.47
CA THR A 763 -66.21 33.38 32.27
C THR A 763 -65.67 33.47 33.69
N GLU A 764 -65.33 34.68 34.15
CA GLU A 764 -65.18 34.94 35.57
C GLU A 764 -66.46 34.49 36.28
N LYS A 765 -66.31 33.64 37.29
CA LYS A 765 -67.44 33.21 38.10
C LYS A 765 -67.47 34.07 39.34
N GLN A 766 -68.58 34.77 39.56
CA GLN A 766 -68.86 35.34 40.86
C GLN A 766 -69.25 34.20 41.81
N VAL A 767 -68.53 34.08 42.91
CA VAL A 767 -68.69 33.03 43.91
C VAL A 767 -68.76 33.67 45.30
N THR A 768 -69.54 33.06 46.18
CA THR A 768 -69.53 33.34 47.62
C THR A 768 -68.74 32.26 48.32
N GLY A 769 -67.87 32.63 49.24
CA GLY A 769 -67.07 31.67 50.00
C GLY A 769 -66.54 32.29 51.28
N THR A 770 -65.82 31.49 52.05
CA THR A 770 -65.22 31.90 53.31
C THR A 770 -63.73 32.14 53.11
N PHE A 771 -63.23 33.30 53.52
CA PHE A 771 -61.83 33.65 53.39
C PHE A 771 -61.00 32.98 54.50
N GLU A 772 -59.87 32.36 54.16
CA GLU A 772 -58.97 31.64 55.08
C GLU A 772 -57.51 32.04 54.85
N TYR A 773 -56.76 32.25 55.93
CA TYR A 773 -55.30 32.36 55.88
C TYR A 773 -54.61 31.00 56.06
N GLN A 774 -53.53 30.77 55.32
CA GLN A 774 -52.65 29.64 55.53
C GLN A 774 -51.18 30.07 55.53
N THR A 775 -50.51 29.89 56.65
CA THR A 775 -49.05 30.07 56.75
C THR A 775 -48.36 28.82 56.21
N ILE A 776 -47.66 28.95 55.08
CA ILE A 776 -46.85 27.85 54.53
C ILE A 776 -45.53 27.72 55.29
N ALA A 777 -44.82 26.61 55.12
CA ALA A 777 -43.57 26.31 55.85
C ALA A 777 -42.48 27.39 55.74
N SER A 778 -42.53 28.24 54.72
CA SER A 778 -41.62 29.39 54.58
C SER A 778 -41.97 30.59 55.47
N GLY A 779 -43.03 30.51 56.28
CA GLY A 779 -43.58 31.62 57.06
C GLY A 779 -44.40 32.62 56.24
N ARG A 780 -44.54 32.42 54.92
CA ARG A 780 -45.36 33.29 54.07
C ARG A 780 -46.84 32.95 54.27
N ILE A 781 -47.66 33.99 54.38
CA ILE A 781 -49.12 33.85 54.50
C ILE A 781 -49.71 33.82 53.08
N LEU A 782 -50.57 32.84 52.81
CA LEU A 782 -51.40 32.77 51.61
C LEU A 782 -52.85 32.93 52.03
N GLY A 783 -53.62 33.74 51.30
CA GLY A 783 -55.07 33.82 51.47
C GLY A 783 -55.79 32.93 50.48
N PHE A 784 -56.91 32.35 50.89
CA PHE A 784 -57.78 31.55 50.04
C PHE A 784 -59.24 31.93 50.24
N VAL A 785 -60.05 31.88 49.20
CA VAL A 785 -61.51 31.83 49.31
C VAL A 785 -61.93 30.37 49.17
N VAL A 786 -62.45 29.80 50.24
CA VAL A 786 -62.99 28.43 50.27
C VAL A 786 -64.43 28.46 49.80
N LEU A 787 -64.68 27.80 48.68
CA LEU A 787 -65.98 27.71 48.04
C LEU A 787 -66.86 26.66 48.74
N PRO A 788 -68.20 26.71 48.55
CA PRO A 788 -69.13 25.77 49.20
C PRO A 788 -68.88 24.29 48.88
N ASP A 789 -68.22 24.00 47.75
CA ASP A 789 -67.83 22.64 47.35
C ASP A 789 -66.45 22.22 47.90
N GLY A 790 -65.83 23.05 48.74
CA GLY A 790 -64.51 22.84 49.33
C GLY A 790 -63.32 23.21 48.44
N GLN A 791 -63.55 23.66 47.20
CA GLN A 791 -62.46 24.17 46.37
C GLN A 791 -61.89 25.46 46.96
N LYS A 792 -60.57 25.65 46.84
CA LYS A 792 -59.89 26.86 47.30
C LYS A 792 -59.46 27.72 46.12
N ALA A 793 -59.89 28.97 46.11
CA ALA A 793 -59.39 29.98 45.17
C ALA A 793 -58.29 30.80 45.83
N LEU A 794 -57.09 30.81 45.25
CA LEU A 794 -55.95 31.56 45.78
C LEU A 794 -56.22 33.07 45.67
N VAL A 795 -56.05 33.78 46.79
CA VAL A 795 -56.12 35.25 46.85
C VAL A 795 -54.71 35.80 46.60
N PRO A 796 -54.51 36.57 45.51
CA PRO A 796 -53.25 37.26 45.26
C PRO A 796 -52.81 38.14 46.44
N GLU A 797 -51.50 38.24 46.66
CA GLU A 797 -50.90 38.99 47.78
C GLU A 797 -51.30 40.47 47.76
N GLU A 798 -51.46 41.05 46.57
CA GLU A 798 -51.93 42.42 46.38
C GLU A 798 -53.34 42.69 46.96
N PHE A 799 -54.20 41.68 47.05
CA PHE A 799 -55.50 41.81 47.72
C PHE A 799 -55.43 41.56 49.23
N LEU A 800 -54.38 40.89 49.70
CA LEU A 800 -54.14 40.70 51.14
C LEU A 800 -53.58 41.97 51.76
N GLU A 801 -52.72 42.69 51.04
CA GLU A 801 -52.12 43.95 51.51
C GLU A 801 -53.13 45.11 51.48
N ALA A 802 -54.06 45.10 50.53
CA ALA A 802 -55.01 46.19 50.31
C ALA A 802 -56.29 46.08 51.17
N SER A 803 -56.47 45.01 51.94
CA SER A 803 -57.76 44.72 52.57
C SER A 803 -57.59 44.06 53.94
N GLU A 804 -58.36 44.54 54.92
CA GLU A 804 -58.46 43.97 56.27
C GLU A 804 -59.48 42.81 56.27
N TYR A 805 -59.18 41.72 55.57
CA TYR A 805 -60.01 40.52 55.63
C TYR A 805 -59.69 39.72 56.90
N ASP A 806 -60.71 39.44 57.71
CA ASP A 806 -60.60 38.57 58.88
C ASP A 806 -60.64 37.09 58.47
N ASP A 807 -59.90 36.25 59.21
CA ASP A 807 -59.96 34.80 58.99
C ASP A 807 -61.39 34.29 59.27
N ASN A 808 -61.91 33.46 58.36
CA ASN A 808 -63.29 32.97 58.34
C ASN A 808 -64.37 34.02 58.00
N GLN A 809 -64.00 35.16 57.42
CA GLN A 809 -64.97 36.15 56.92
C GLN A 809 -65.65 35.66 55.63
N ASP A 810 -66.97 35.83 55.55
CA ASP A 810 -67.70 35.58 54.31
C ASP A 810 -67.41 36.69 53.28
N VAL A 811 -67.02 36.27 52.08
CA VAL A 811 -66.63 37.15 50.98
C VAL A 811 -67.36 36.80 49.70
N VAL A 812 -67.57 37.80 48.86
CA VAL A 812 -67.96 37.61 47.46
C VAL A 812 -66.71 37.87 46.62
N ALA A 813 -66.35 36.90 45.78
CA ALA A 813 -65.17 36.98 44.93
C ALA A 813 -65.51 36.71 43.46
N LYS A 814 -64.81 37.36 42.55
CA LYS A 814 -64.69 36.89 41.17
C LYS A 814 -63.48 35.98 41.10
N VAL A 815 -63.69 34.77 40.58
CA VAL A 815 -62.62 33.79 40.39
C VAL A 815 -62.45 33.46 38.91
N ALA A 816 -61.20 33.28 38.51
CA ALA A 816 -60.79 32.83 37.19
C ALA A 816 -59.85 31.63 37.32
N TYR A 817 -59.77 30.83 36.26
CA TYR A 817 -58.82 29.72 36.21
C TYR A 817 -57.38 30.23 36.03
N HIS A 818 -56.46 29.62 36.76
CA HIS A 818 -55.03 29.92 36.69
C HIS A 818 -54.22 28.62 36.72
N TRP A 819 -53.19 28.51 35.87
CA TRP A 819 -52.36 27.32 35.82
C TRP A 819 -51.31 27.34 36.93
N ASN A 820 -51.41 26.40 37.86
CA ASN A 820 -50.42 26.24 38.93
C ASN A 820 -49.23 25.40 38.44
N ARG A 821 -48.18 26.08 37.98
CA ARG A 821 -46.96 25.43 37.46
C ARG A 821 -46.29 24.45 38.44
N LYS A 822 -46.39 24.69 39.76
CA LYS A 822 -45.78 23.80 40.76
C LYS A 822 -46.54 22.48 40.91
N ARG A 823 -47.86 22.50 40.67
CA ARG A 823 -48.75 21.34 40.83
C ARG A 823 -49.16 20.73 39.49
N ALA A 824 -48.78 21.35 38.37
CA ALA A 824 -49.19 20.98 37.01
C ALA A 824 -50.71 20.74 36.90
N LYS A 825 -51.50 21.67 37.44
CA LYS A 825 -52.97 21.64 37.35
C LYS A 825 -53.58 23.03 37.34
N TRP A 826 -54.81 23.12 36.83
CA TRP A 826 -55.63 24.30 36.94
C TRP A 826 -56.15 24.47 38.38
N ASP A 827 -55.90 25.64 38.96
CA ASP A 827 -56.47 26.10 40.22
C ASP A 827 -57.36 27.33 39.97
N LEU A 828 -58.17 27.72 40.95
CA LEU A 828 -58.91 28.97 40.92
C LEU A 828 -58.06 30.08 41.53
N ARG A 829 -58.08 31.27 40.93
CA ARG A 829 -57.44 32.48 41.44
C ARG A 829 -58.48 33.58 41.51
N VAL A 830 -58.50 34.29 42.64
CA VAL A 830 -59.36 35.45 42.85
C VAL A 830 -58.86 36.60 42.00
N THR A 831 -59.75 37.21 41.22
CA THR A 831 -59.49 38.41 40.40
C THR A 831 -60.11 39.67 40.99
N LYS A 832 -61.16 39.52 41.81
CA LYS A 832 -61.75 40.57 42.67
C LYS A 832 -62.31 39.93 43.92
N ILE A 833 -62.27 40.64 45.04
CA ILE A 833 -62.81 40.17 46.32
C ILE A 833 -63.34 41.37 47.10
N ALA A 834 -64.46 41.16 47.79
CA ALA A 834 -65.07 42.12 48.70
C ALA A 834 -65.78 41.37 49.84
N PRO A 835 -65.94 41.99 51.02
CA PRO A 835 -66.82 41.46 52.07
C PRO A 835 -68.23 41.20 51.54
N ALA A 836 -68.87 40.12 51.99
CA ALA A 836 -70.16 39.69 51.44
C ALA A 836 -71.29 40.72 51.66
N ASP A 837 -71.19 41.55 52.69
CA ASP A 837 -72.13 42.64 53.03
C ASP A 837 -71.92 43.91 52.18
N VAL A 838 -70.74 44.08 51.58
CA VAL A 838 -70.38 45.23 50.73
C VAL A 838 -70.75 45.00 49.27
N GLY A 839 -70.65 43.75 48.78
CA GLY A 839 -70.81 43.40 47.37
C GLY A 839 -69.56 43.75 46.51
N LEU A 840 -69.48 43.15 45.31
CA LEU A 840 -68.32 43.22 44.40
C LEU A 840 -68.32 44.41 43.42
#